data_AF-A0A815HXI9-F1
#
_entry.id   AF-A0A815HXI9-F1
#
_cell.length_a   1.000
_cell.length_b   1.000
_cell.length_c   1.000
_cell.angle_alpha   90.00
_cell.angle_beta   90.00
_cell.angle_gamma   90.00
#
_symmetry.space_group_name_H-M   'P 1'
#
loop_
_entity.id
_entity.type
_entity.pdbx_description
1 polymer ?
#
loop_
_entity_poly.entity_id
_entity_poly.type
_entity_poly.pdbx_seq_one_letter_code
_entity_poly.pdbx_strand_id
1 'polypeptide(L)'
;MWSTNGVPFTNNVIYKTYHSAITTAGINTIINHNLVALVYWSGTAQPEYAEFNIDYDGAITSRDGTSIVMRDNLVVGVERLAYRIQFDACPTANVPSNITNDHWNNEAHSGMSGANIWPTDKGFDYNLDCLLVKGFKMYKLFYYGLYINNPQNITIDSCVIVDCGVDILSFAMGPSSLTHLATNNSIHITNSIVLGAVTSNDCDDIVNTSTISIQIATKAIPTVAGERPDGTAQGRCGIVFPFVAPDNKMPVKPWTGMKQYPSVDGGMFITNTTIAYFNDVCGRHDTAIQVAQHNDDGQFPVFTSAISMFNVSRSNILFNGRPNLDVVNSARCVDMDCDGLKKALFIDTDGTIFGYRGSGFSQADYLWGDQQHGVGDFRIPSVALSDQNGHQINISATYPYRGISLAPTCSYQPDWQMYLCNNTINYHMLIIESMDSDTEHRHLSPVAVMSDNGYIDLINGPPNRACCNGYACRKRVSTFMSIVQSQHKYLIYLTSTPPNQIRFRILHSDANIKLILALHYESLQQIDVYANDGYVSPTNRDLSYPFLVLTDQPNNVTFASQPGSNYFNRTTQMAYFLIDGLTVIDLKISPLLILSFGLPPETPSSFFSNNLVNNLAALLGVSTNMIRRVNIVSANNNTRVRRSGSGYTLIVELRTDEARNLTGYNATETEAFLNYTSTILNQYQCGQLQAIWKAHSSTNNTYPTSLTVQEPFTQVQAVLDTIDHITLVTSPSSCREQSPCTVQPVIVAYTANGNVINKLGSTDQSWQVIATVIGQPNVLVPGAIANYSNGQTQFTLFGIPSVGSYQIQFTFVPPMGINASFILTTNCTVATGFITVTQASLAGLEVNHVYDTVINSPFNLTIMPVDSVTLRRLGQVTWGGWTWSALVSVYTLPKYNRNGTLIISTSPTLVIDSSAGTVTVTNMTINGTGMYMLNVTLISTNAQFVIQVRSHGILVKPINIPLDIETNDPITYATFQGDFDALVANGDIEVKRVMLYNYLVSVGMPVTSDITVWKEIGGDKWPTISSSRSKANTNTLYTAFIVSGSEKAITQAKNTTLADIYFLPGLVLSELTIYGSSYRAYSRSSSTTDDSSRSSNAGLIAGLVVGLCGALLIILGLVYGAKAYKNKYERVGARTEFDLVNSNELLGIQSHPNPSSPQNIS
;
A
#
# COMPACT_ATOMS: atom_id res chain seq x y z
N MET A 1 15.20 -2.04 39.74
CA MET A 1 14.39 -2.34 40.94
C MET A 1 14.99 -3.57 41.61
N TRP A 2 15.23 -3.53 42.92
CA TRP A 2 15.46 -4.75 43.68
C TRP A 2 14.11 -5.45 43.81
N SER A 3 13.98 -6.68 43.32
CA SER A 3 12.76 -7.48 43.44
C SER A 3 12.96 -8.59 44.48
N THR A 4 11.94 -8.80 45.30
CA THR A 4 11.91 -9.86 46.31
C THR A 4 10.99 -10.97 45.80
N ASN A 5 11.50 -12.19 45.73
CA ASN A 5 10.75 -13.36 45.25
C ASN A 5 9.97 -14.02 46.40
N GLY A 6 8.89 -14.73 46.07
CA GLY A 6 8.17 -15.55 47.04
C GLY A 6 7.36 -14.76 48.07
N VAL A 7 7.06 -13.48 47.82
CA VAL A 7 6.36 -12.63 48.80
C VAL A 7 4.86 -12.95 48.81
N PRO A 8 4.25 -13.26 49.98
CA PRO A 8 2.81 -13.48 50.08
C PRO A 8 2.04 -12.20 50.42
N PHE A 9 1.03 -11.89 49.61
CA PHE A 9 -0.04 -10.92 49.85
C PHE A 9 -1.34 -11.72 50.03
N THR A 10 -1.73 -11.99 51.28
CA THR A 10 -2.87 -12.87 51.56
C THR A 10 -3.84 -12.27 52.57
N ASN A 11 -5.14 -12.44 52.34
CA ASN A 11 -6.23 -12.00 53.24
C ASN A 11 -6.25 -10.48 53.52
N ASN A 12 -5.89 -9.65 52.53
CA ASN A 12 -5.91 -8.19 52.70
C ASN A 12 -7.22 -7.57 52.19
N VAL A 13 -7.60 -6.46 52.81
CA VAL A 13 -8.62 -5.54 52.27
C VAL A 13 -7.92 -4.22 51.95
N ILE A 14 -7.88 -3.85 50.68
CA ILE A 14 -7.23 -2.63 50.20
C ILE A 14 -8.29 -1.75 49.52
N TYR A 15 -8.45 -0.52 50.00
CA TYR A 15 -9.58 0.31 49.65
C TYR A 15 -9.17 1.77 49.41
N LYS A 16 -9.79 2.41 48.41
CA LYS A 16 -9.58 3.84 48.06
C LYS A 16 -8.12 4.21 47.81
N THR A 17 -7.50 3.55 46.84
CA THR A 17 -6.14 3.87 46.39
C THR A 17 -6.18 4.78 45.15
N TYR A 18 -5.16 5.62 44.97
CA TYR A 18 -4.99 6.48 43.78
C TYR A 18 -3.94 5.91 42.79
N HIS A 19 -3.70 4.60 42.86
CA HIS A 19 -2.79 3.83 42.01
C HIS A 19 -3.12 2.34 42.24
N SER A 20 -2.38 1.42 41.59
CA SER A 20 -2.41 -0.02 41.93
C SER A 20 -2.38 -0.26 43.44
N ALA A 21 -3.29 -1.12 43.91
CA ALA A 21 -3.35 -1.59 45.28
C ALA A 21 -2.22 -2.59 45.59
N ILE A 22 -1.91 -3.46 44.62
CA ILE A 22 -0.80 -4.42 44.70
C ILE A 22 0.02 -4.31 43.42
N THR A 23 1.32 -4.06 43.58
CA THR A 23 2.30 -4.09 42.47
C THR A 23 3.44 -5.03 42.83
N THR A 24 3.75 -5.97 41.94
CA THR A 24 4.87 -6.90 42.12
C THR A 24 5.74 -6.98 40.86
N ALA A 25 7.03 -7.14 41.08
CA ALA A 25 8.06 -7.41 40.06
C ALA A 25 8.92 -8.64 40.42
N GLY A 26 8.54 -9.38 41.46
CA GLY A 26 9.22 -10.59 41.92
C GLY A 26 8.69 -11.87 41.26
N ILE A 27 9.45 -12.94 41.41
CA ILE A 27 9.08 -14.29 40.95
C ILE A 27 8.33 -15.03 42.07
N ASN A 28 7.33 -15.85 41.75
CA ASN A 28 6.60 -16.67 42.73
C ASN A 28 5.90 -15.87 43.83
N THR A 29 5.53 -14.62 43.56
CA THR A 29 4.68 -13.84 44.47
C THR A 29 3.32 -14.53 44.60
N ILE A 30 2.82 -14.67 45.82
CA ILE A 30 1.54 -15.29 46.12
C ILE A 30 0.55 -14.18 46.43
N ILE A 31 -0.47 -14.00 45.59
CA ILE A 31 -1.54 -13.02 45.79
C ILE A 31 -2.84 -13.81 45.97
N ASN A 32 -3.25 -14.00 47.22
CA ASN A 32 -4.32 -14.94 47.55
C ASN A 32 -5.39 -14.30 48.42
N HIS A 33 -6.67 -14.48 48.08
CA HIS A 33 -7.79 -14.09 48.94
C HIS A 33 -7.77 -12.60 49.35
N ASN A 34 -7.46 -11.69 48.43
CA ASN A 34 -7.48 -10.25 48.71
C ASN A 34 -8.76 -9.61 48.15
N LEU A 35 -9.31 -8.65 48.89
CA LEU A 35 -10.35 -7.73 48.41
C LEU A 35 -9.73 -6.38 48.10
N VAL A 36 -9.84 -5.95 46.84
CA VAL A 36 -9.42 -4.61 46.39
C VAL A 36 -10.64 -3.84 45.92
N ALA A 37 -10.88 -2.66 46.49
CA ALA A 37 -12.09 -1.89 46.20
C ALA A 37 -11.84 -0.39 46.00
N LEU A 38 -12.54 0.23 45.04
CA LEU A 38 -12.46 1.66 44.72
C LEU A 38 -11.02 2.11 44.41
N VAL A 39 -10.46 1.61 43.31
CA VAL A 39 -9.14 2.03 42.82
C VAL A 39 -9.31 3.15 41.80
N TYR A 40 -8.83 4.33 42.19
CA TYR A 40 -8.75 5.50 41.34
C TYR A 40 -7.46 5.48 40.52
N TRP A 41 -7.55 5.96 39.29
CA TRP A 41 -6.41 6.20 38.44
C TRP A 41 -5.53 7.32 39.02
N SER A 42 -4.22 7.23 38.81
CA SER A 42 -3.26 8.19 39.37
C SER A 42 -3.47 9.62 38.91
N GLY A 43 -3.96 9.83 37.68
CA GLY A 43 -4.35 11.15 37.21
C GLY A 43 -5.56 11.74 37.95
N THR A 44 -6.41 10.93 38.58
CA THR A 44 -7.53 11.41 39.41
C THR A 44 -7.03 12.09 40.70
N ALA A 45 -5.86 11.71 41.22
CA ALA A 45 -5.21 12.41 42.33
C ALA A 45 -4.58 13.74 41.93
N GLN A 46 -4.27 13.92 40.64
CA GLN A 46 -3.59 15.11 40.10
C GLN A 46 -4.30 15.62 38.84
N PRO A 47 -5.52 16.20 38.98
CA PRO A 47 -6.36 16.56 37.83
C PRO A 47 -5.69 17.55 36.85
N GLU A 48 -4.81 18.40 37.37
CA GLU A 48 -4.03 19.38 36.61
C GLU A 48 -2.98 18.76 35.67
N TYR A 49 -2.60 17.50 35.89
CA TYR A 49 -1.67 16.74 35.04
C TYR A 49 -2.33 15.53 34.38
N ALA A 50 -3.63 15.33 34.62
CA ALA A 50 -4.38 14.16 34.18
C ALA A 50 -4.26 13.95 32.65
N GLU A 51 -4.36 15.02 31.86
CA GLU A 51 -4.29 14.97 30.39
C GLU A 51 -2.98 14.39 29.81
N PHE A 52 -1.89 14.42 30.59
CA PHE A 52 -0.59 13.85 30.20
C PHE A 52 -0.39 12.42 30.71
N ASN A 53 -1.26 11.94 31.60
CA ASN A 53 -1.15 10.62 32.19
C ASN A 53 -1.94 9.61 31.33
N ILE A 54 -1.20 8.81 30.57
CA ILE A 54 -1.76 7.77 29.71
C ILE A 54 -1.67 6.38 30.35
N ASP A 55 -1.41 6.31 31.66
CA ASP A 55 -1.19 5.05 32.35
C ASP A 55 -2.49 4.26 32.52
N TYR A 56 -2.37 2.95 32.30
CA TYR A 56 -3.42 1.98 32.56
C TYR A 56 -2.85 0.94 33.52
N ASP A 57 -2.78 1.34 34.78
CA ASP A 57 -2.40 0.42 35.84
C ASP A 57 -3.58 -0.46 36.24
N GLY A 58 -3.28 -1.72 36.56
CA GLY A 58 -4.22 -2.62 37.22
C GLY A 58 -4.42 -2.22 38.67
N ALA A 59 -5.58 -2.53 39.24
CA ALA A 59 -5.73 -2.58 40.69
C ALA A 59 -4.72 -3.58 41.29
N ILE A 60 -4.51 -4.71 40.60
CA ILE A 60 -3.40 -5.63 40.83
C ILE A 60 -2.54 -5.67 39.56
N THR A 61 -1.27 -5.30 39.71
CA THR A 61 -0.32 -5.15 38.60
C THR A 61 0.91 -6.03 38.78
N SER A 62 1.24 -6.80 37.74
CA SER A 62 2.51 -7.50 37.61
C SER A 62 3.05 -7.39 36.20
N ARG A 63 3.76 -6.30 35.92
CA ARG A 63 4.39 -6.09 34.60
C ARG A 63 5.70 -6.85 34.43
N ASP A 64 6.49 -6.94 35.51
CA ASP A 64 7.84 -7.52 35.49
C ASP A 64 7.95 -8.80 36.35
N GLY A 65 6.88 -9.20 37.04
CA GLY A 65 6.83 -10.42 37.86
C GLY A 65 6.46 -11.64 37.02
N THR A 66 7.10 -12.78 37.29
CA THR A 66 6.83 -14.07 36.60
C THR A 66 6.39 -15.12 37.62
N SER A 67 5.68 -16.14 37.17
CA SER A 67 5.29 -17.27 38.03
C SER A 67 4.40 -16.88 39.21
N ILE A 68 3.45 -15.96 39.00
CA ILE A 68 2.60 -15.48 40.10
C ILE A 68 1.53 -16.52 40.40
N VAL A 69 1.29 -16.74 41.69
CA VAL A 69 0.14 -17.53 42.15
C VAL A 69 -0.95 -16.54 42.52
N MET A 70 -2.05 -16.53 41.78
CA MET A 70 -3.20 -15.66 42.04
C MET A 70 -4.45 -16.47 42.25
N ARG A 71 -4.98 -16.46 43.48
CA ARG A 71 -6.19 -17.21 43.82
C ARG A 71 -7.18 -16.41 44.64
N ASP A 72 -8.47 -16.63 44.38
CA ASP A 72 -9.57 -16.13 45.22
C ASP A 72 -9.57 -14.61 45.47
N ASN A 73 -8.97 -13.82 44.57
CA ASN A 73 -8.95 -12.36 44.71
C ASN A 73 -10.20 -11.74 44.11
N LEU A 74 -10.69 -10.66 44.73
CA LEU A 74 -11.84 -9.89 44.26
C LEU A 74 -11.45 -8.42 44.08
N VAL A 75 -11.62 -7.89 42.87
CA VAL A 75 -11.40 -6.48 42.54
C VAL A 75 -12.72 -5.82 42.14
N VAL A 76 -13.11 -4.75 42.82
CA VAL A 76 -14.40 -4.07 42.59
C VAL A 76 -14.22 -2.56 42.49
N GLY A 77 -14.83 -1.91 41.50
CA GLY A 77 -14.78 -0.44 41.43
C GLY A 77 -13.41 0.06 41.01
N VAL A 78 -13.09 -0.03 39.71
CA VAL A 78 -11.81 0.44 39.16
C VAL A 78 -12.03 1.46 38.06
N GLU A 79 -11.29 2.58 38.10
CA GLU A 79 -11.36 3.59 37.04
C GLU A 79 -10.68 3.16 35.74
N ARG A 80 -9.71 2.23 35.81
CA ARG A 80 -8.97 1.67 34.67
C ARG A 80 -9.04 0.14 34.65
N LEU A 81 -7.95 -0.55 34.95
CA LEU A 81 -7.86 -2.00 34.81
C LEU A 81 -8.04 -2.70 36.16
N ALA A 82 -8.71 -3.85 36.18
CA ALA A 82 -8.76 -4.70 37.37
C ALA A 82 -7.42 -5.45 37.54
N TYR A 83 -6.99 -6.15 36.50
CA TYR A 83 -5.76 -6.93 36.51
C TYR A 83 -4.92 -6.58 35.28
N ARG A 84 -3.66 -6.22 35.49
CA ARG A 84 -2.64 -6.11 34.43
C ARG A 84 -1.48 -7.04 34.78
N ILE A 85 -1.52 -8.26 34.24
CA ILE A 85 -0.71 -9.38 34.70
C ILE A 85 -0.22 -10.23 33.53
N GLN A 86 0.81 -11.05 33.79
CA GLN A 86 1.45 -11.91 32.80
C GLN A 86 0.69 -13.21 32.48
N PHE A 87 -0.37 -13.54 33.24
CA PHE A 87 -1.08 -14.82 33.17
C PHE A 87 -0.15 -16.05 33.31
N ASP A 88 -0.69 -17.25 33.03
CA ASP A 88 0.03 -18.51 33.17
C ASP A 88 0.67 -18.95 31.85
N ALA A 89 1.60 -19.89 31.93
CA ALA A 89 2.12 -20.61 30.79
C ALA A 89 1.31 -21.89 30.60
N CYS A 90 1.04 -22.28 29.36
CA CYS A 90 0.40 -23.56 29.09
C CYS A 90 1.27 -24.74 29.57
N PRO A 91 0.70 -25.86 30.02
CA PRO A 91 1.47 -27.04 30.41
C PRO A 91 2.13 -27.68 29.18
N THR A 92 3.37 -27.31 28.88
CA THR A 92 4.19 -27.93 27.82
C THR A 92 5.54 -28.40 28.36
N ALA A 93 6.27 -29.20 27.57
CA ALA A 93 7.59 -29.70 27.95
C ALA A 93 8.64 -28.58 28.16
N ASN A 94 8.35 -27.37 27.68
CA ASN A 94 9.26 -26.22 27.68
C ASN A 94 9.08 -25.29 28.89
N VAL A 95 8.15 -25.58 29.80
CA VAL A 95 7.94 -24.76 31.01
C VAL A 95 8.95 -25.15 32.10
N PRO A 96 9.85 -24.25 32.54
CA PRO A 96 10.78 -24.53 33.62
C PRO A 96 10.09 -24.93 34.94
N SER A 97 10.66 -25.89 35.66
CA SER A 97 10.10 -26.42 36.93
C SER A 97 9.91 -25.40 38.06
N ASN A 98 10.57 -24.24 37.98
CA ASN A 98 10.44 -23.13 38.93
C ASN A 98 9.22 -22.23 38.65
N ILE A 99 8.49 -22.47 37.55
CA ILE A 99 7.26 -21.77 37.22
C ILE A 99 6.09 -22.50 37.88
N THR A 100 5.63 -21.97 39.02
CA THR A 100 4.36 -22.32 39.67
C THR A 100 3.32 -21.28 39.30
N ASN A 101 2.77 -21.43 38.11
CA ASN A 101 1.73 -20.59 37.54
C ASN A 101 0.37 -21.19 37.90
N ASP A 102 -0.39 -20.50 38.74
CA ASP A 102 -1.61 -21.03 39.32
C ASP A 102 -2.63 -19.92 39.55
N HIS A 103 -3.36 -19.62 38.48
CA HIS A 103 -4.48 -18.69 38.48
C HIS A 103 -5.81 -19.42 38.62
N TRP A 104 -6.56 -19.12 39.69
CA TRP A 104 -7.88 -19.69 39.91
C TRP A 104 -8.82 -18.80 40.71
N ASN A 105 -10.08 -18.72 40.29
CA ASN A 105 -11.16 -18.03 41.00
C ASN A 105 -10.85 -16.55 41.31
N ASN A 106 -10.24 -15.83 40.37
CA ASN A 106 -10.03 -14.39 40.50
C ASN A 106 -11.18 -13.64 39.83
N GLU A 107 -11.77 -12.69 40.56
CA GLU A 107 -12.99 -12.01 40.18
C GLU A 107 -12.76 -10.51 40.00
N ALA A 108 -13.38 -9.89 38.99
CA ALA A 108 -13.54 -8.45 38.95
C ALA A 108 -14.84 -7.97 38.31
N HIS A 109 -15.33 -6.83 38.80
CA HIS A 109 -16.50 -6.17 38.25
C HIS A 109 -16.56 -4.67 38.55
N SER A 110 -17.52 -3.99 37.92
CA SER A 110 -17.82 -2.57 38.13
C SER A 110 -16.61 -1.66 37.86
N GLY A 111 -16.14 -1.65 36.61
CA GLY A 111 -14.99 -0.86 36.20
C GLY A 111 -14.85 -0.76 34.69
N MET A 112 -13.77 -0.12 34.22
CA MET A 112 -13.55 0.05 32.78
C MET A 112 -13.17 -1.28 32.10
N SER A 113 -12.14 -1.99 32.57
CA SER A 113 -11.74 -3.27 31.97
C SER A 113 -11.18 -4.26 33.00
N GLY A 114 -11.38 -5.55 32.73
CA GLY A 114 -11.03 -6.66 33.60
C GLY A 114 -9.55 -7.04 33.48
N ALA A 115 -9.28 -8.29 33.07
CA ALA A 115 -7.91 -8.79 32.99
C ALA A 115 -7.27 -8.46 31.63
N ASN A 116 -6.06 -7.93 31.69
CA ASN A 116 -5.31 -7.41 30.55
C ASN A 116 -3.87 -7.94 30.56
N ILE A 117 -3.38 -8.27 29.37
CA ILE A 117 -1.94 -8.44 29.08
C ILE A 117 -1.59 -7.68 27.82
N TRP A 118 -0.46 -6.97 27.86
CA TRP A 118 -0.02 -6.07 26.82
C TRP A 118 1.31 -6.54 26.20
N PRO A 119 1.61 -6.22 24.93
CA PRO A 119 2.86 -6.60 24.27
C PRO A 119 4.13 -6.09 24.95
N THR A 120 4.01 -4.96 25.66
CA THR A 120 5.13 -4.31 26.35
C THR A 120 5.32 -4.78 27.78
N ASP A 121 4.36 -5.52 28.33
CA ASP A 121 4.51 -6.10 29.67
C ASP A 121 5.55 -7.22 29.56
N LYS A 122 6.65 -7.12 30.31
CA LYS A 122 7.76 -8.08 30.27
C LYS A 122 7.32 -9.43 30.85
N GLY A 123 6.78 -10.27 29.99
CA GLY A 123 6.44 -11.65 30.31
C GLY A 123 7.64 -12.55 30.38
N PHE A 124 7.35 -13.82 30.66
CA PHE A 124 8.30 -14.94 30.67
C PHE A 124 9.40 -14.76 29.61
N ASP A 125 10.65 -14.61 30.05
CA ASP A 125 11.85 -14.53 29.19
C ASP A 125 12.22 -15.89 28.58
N TYR A 126 11.21 -16.76 28.40
CA TYR A 126 11.33 -18.13 27.93
C TYR A 126 10.58 -18.25 26.59
N ASN A 127 11.10 -19.09 25.70
CA ASN A 127 10.40 -19.51 24.47
C ASN A 127 9.17 -20.35 24.81
N LEU A 128 8.15 -19.75 25.40
CA LEU A 128 6.89 -20.41 25.74
C LEU A 128 6.06 -20.64 24.48
N ASP A 129 5.47 -21.83 24.36
CA ASP A 129 4.64 -22.16 23.20
C ASP A 129 3.25 -21.48 23.27
N CYS A 130 2.69 -21.29 24.47
CA CYS A 130 1.43 -20.55 24.65
C CYS A 130 1.24 -19.91 26.04
N LEU A 131 0.44 -18.84 26.04
CA LEU A 131 -0.12 -18.12 27.19
C LEU A 131 -1.45 -18.76 27.61
N LEU A 132 -1.61 -19.07 28.90
CA LEU A 132 -2.81 -19.61 29.50
C LEU A 132 -3.49 -18.58 30.40
N VAL A 133 -4.70 -18.16 30.01
CA VAL A 133 -5.61 -17.32 30.80
C VAL A 133 -6.63 -18.24 31.45
N LYS A 134 -6.55 -18.44 32.77
CA LYS A 134 -7.34 -19.47 33.45
C LYS A 134 -8.10 -18.97 34.68
N GLY A 135 -9.34 -19.41 34.82
CA GLY A 135 -10.10 -19.30 36.08
C GLY A 135 -10.49 -17.88 36.48
N PHE A 136 -10.63 -16.97 35.51
CA PHE A 136 -11.08 -15.59 35.76
C PHE A 136 -12.60 -15.46 35.62
N LYS A 137 -13.20 -14.72 36.56
CA LYS A 137 -14.61 -14.33 36.51
C LYS A 137 -14.74 -12.81 36.37
N MET A 138 -15.20 -12.34 35.21
CA MET A 138 -15.25 -10.91 34.89
C MET A 138 -16.67 -10.53 34.51
N TYR A 139 -17.22 -9.47 35.11
CA TYR A 139 -18.59 -9.08 34.78
C TYR A 139 -18.88 -7.61 34.96
N LYS A 140 -19.88 -7.09 34.23
CA LYS A 140 -20.33 -5.69 34.34
C LYS A 140 -19.16 -4.71 34.21
N LEU A 141 -18.28 -4.97 33.25
CA LEU A 141 -17.16 -4.10 32.89
C LEU A 141 -17.52 -3.34 31.63
N PHE A 142 -17.25 -2.04 31.61
CA PHE A 142 -17.75 -1.18 30.55
C PHE A 142 -17.10 -1.43 29.19
N TYR A 143 -15.80 -1.78 29.15
CA TYR A 143 -15.05 -1.98 27.91
C TYR A 143 -14.76 -3.45 27.64
N TYR A 144 -13.88 -4.09 28.42
CA TYR A 144 -13.47 -5.48 28.16
C TYR A 144 -13.51 -6.34 29.41
N GLY A 145 -14.04 -7.55 29.31
CA GLY A 145 -13.83 -8.62 30.29
C GLY A 145 -12.38 -9.10 30.27
N LEU A 146 -11.95 -9.60 29.10
CA LEU A 146 -10.57 -9.98 28.80
C LEU A 146 -10.06 -9.21 27.58
N TYR A 147 -8.90 -8.58 27.74
CA TYR A 147 -8.12 -8.02 26.63
C TYR A 147 -6.73 -8.67 26.59
N ILE A 148 -6.53 -9.56 25.63
CA ILE A 148 -5.31 -10.35 25.53
C ILE A 148 -4.55 -9.95 24.28
N ASN A 149 -3.34 -9.41 24.42
CA ASN A 149 -2.47 -9.04 23.31
C ASN A 149 -1.05 -9.54 23.56
N ASN A 150 -0.69 -10.65 22.89
CA ASN A 150 0.47 -11.46 23.26
C ASN A 150 1.11 -12.14 22.04
N PRO A 151 2.45 -12.28 21.99
CA PRO A 151 3.15 -12.92 20.86
C PRO A 151 3.12 -14.44 20.83
N GLN A 152 2.76 -15.10 21.93
CA GLN A 152 2.56 -16.56 21.95
C GLN A 152 1.11 -16.90 21.62
N ASN A 153 0.88 -18.16 21.24
CA ASN A 153 -0.48 -18.71 21.14
C ASN A 153 -1.25 -18.49 22.43
N ILE A 154 -2.56 -18.32 22.34
CA ILE A 154 -3.41 -17.91 23.47
C ILE A 154 -4.37 -19.05 23.78
N THR A 155 -4.44 -19.46 25.04
CA THR A 155 -5.48 -20.38 25.56
C THR A 155 -6.24 -19.69 26.67
N ILE A 156 -7.55 -19.51 26.50
CA ILE A 156 -8.48 -19.05 27.52
C ILE A 156 -9.25 -20.28 28.00
N ASP A 157 -9.09 -20.64 29.27
CA ASP A 157 -9.64 -21.86 29.86
C ASP A 157 -10.43 -21.55 31.14
N SER A 158 -11.57 -22.22 31.31
CA SER A 158 -12.34 -22.17 32.57
C SER A 158 -12.66 -20.75 33.04
N CYS A 159 -12.86 -19.80 32.12
CA CYS A 159 -13.20 -18.40 32.43
C CYS A 159 -14.71 -18.17 32.35
N VAL A 160 -15.23 -17.25 33.16
CA VAL A 160 -16.65 -16.86 33.18
C VAL A 160 -16.75 -15.36 32.95
N ILE A 161 -17.19 -14.95 31.77
CA ILE A 161 -17.27 -13.55 31.39
C ILE A 161 -18.73 -13.18 31.13
N VAL A 162 -19.20 -12.08 31.74
CA VAL A 162 -20.64 -11.77 31.80
C VAL A 162 -20.91 -10.29 31.58
N ASP A 163 -21.64 -9.98 30.53
CA ASP A 163 -22.27 -8.67 30.32
C ASP A 163 -21.26 -7.51 30.33
N CYS A 164 -20.10 -7.70 29.69
CA CYS A 164 -19.12 -6.65 29.43
C CYS A 164 -19.41 -5.94 28.10
N GLY A 165 -18.78 -4.79 27.86
CA GLY A 165 -18.84 -4.13 26.53
C GLY A 165 -18.42 -5.09 25.41
N VAL A 166 -17.26 -5.70 25.60
CA VAL A 166 -16.76 -6.89 24.89
C VAL A 166 -16.31 -7.90 25.94
N ASP A 167 -16.84 -9.12 25.93
CA ASP A 167 -16.42 -10.14 26.91
C ASP A 167 -14.98 -10.57 26.63
N ILE A 168 -14.65 -10.96 25.39
CA ILE A 168 -13.33 -11.47 25.02
C ILE A 168 -12.84 -10.80 23.72
N LEU A 169 -11.73 -10.07 23.84
CA LEU A 169 -10.93 -9.60 22.71
C LEU A 169 -9.52 -10.20 22.78
N SER A 170 -9.13 -10.91 21.72
CA SER A 170 -7.83 -11.59 21.63
C SER A 170 -7.06 -11.15 20.39
N PHE A 171 -5.77 -10.87 20.60
CA PHE A 171 -4.80 -10.43 19.62
C PHE A 171 -3.55 -11.30 19.77
N ALA A 172 -3.34 -12.21 18.82
CA ALA A 172 -2.11 -13.01 18.75
C ALA A 172 -1.09 -12.25 17.87
N MET A 173 0.08 -11.93 18.42
CA MET A 173 1.08 -11.21 17.64
C MET A 173 1.83 -12.16 16.71
N GLY A 174 1.79 -11.89 15.41
CA GLY A 174 2.44 -12.69 14.37
C GLY A 174 3.31 -11.85 13.45
N PRO A 175 4.16 -12.46 12.62
CA PRO A 175 4.94 -11.72 11.64
C PRO A 175 4.02 -11.04 10.62
N SER A 176 4.45 -9.92 10.06
CA SER A 176 3.72 -9.24 8.99
C SER A 176 3.75 -10.09 7.73
N SER A 177 2.69 -10.08 6.91
CA SER A 177 2.70 -10.72 5.60
C SER A 177 3.83 -10.24 4.68
N LEU A 178 4.39 -9.05 4.93
CA LEU A 178 5.58 -8.54 4.23
C LEU A 178 6.82 -9.45 4.39
N THR A 179 6.89 -10.23 5.47
CA THR A 179 8.00 -11.17 5.72
C THR A 179 7.81 -12.51 5.02
N HIS A 180 6.60 -12.81 4.51
CA HIS A 180 6.18 -14.10 3.97
C HIS A 180 6.35 -15.31 4.91
N LEU A 181 6.56 -15.06 6.20
CA LEU A 181 6.68 -16.09 7.22
C LEU A 181 5.29 -16.50 7.72
N ALA A 182 4.96 -17.78 7.57
CA ALA A 182 3.80 -18.36 8.23
C ALA A 182 4.23 -18.87 9.62
N THR A 183 3.58 -18.35 10.67
CA THR A 183 3.69 -18.88 12.03
C THR A 183 2.33 -19.37 12.47
N ASN A 184 2.28 -20.52 13.15
CA ASN A 184 1.04 -21.10 13.63
C ASN A 184 0.50 -20.32 14.83
N ASN A 185 -0.08 -19.16 14.56
CA ASN A 185 -0.69 -18.27 15.54
C ASN A 185 -2.13 -18.73 15.79
N SER A 186 -2.39 -19.28 16.97
CA SER A 186 -3.68 -19.87 17.31
C SER A 186 -4.22 -19.31 18.64
N ILE A 187 -5.54 -19.14 18.67
CA ILE A 187 -6.29 -18.74 19.86
C ILE A 187 -7.29 -19.85 20.18
N HIS A 188 -7.27 -20.35 21.41
CA HIS A 188 -8.17 -21.39 21.90
C HIS A 188 -9.01 -20.81 23.05
N ILE A 189 -10.34 -20.94 22.94
CA ILE A 189 -11.29 -20.61 24.02
C ILE A 189 -11.97 -21.92 24.41
N THR A 190 -11.71 -22.38 25.63
CA THR A 190 -12.08 -23.73 26.07
C THR A 190 -12.72 -23.72 27.45
N ASN A 191 -13.66 -24.65 27.70
CA ASN A 191 -14.30 -24.87 29.01
C ASN A 191 -14.85 -23.59 29.68
N SER A 192 -15.20 -22.57 28.90
CA SER A 192 -15.51 -21.24 29.38
C SER A 192 -17.01 -20.93 29.27
N ILE A 193 -17.46 -19.88 29.95
CA ILE A 193 -18.84 -19.42 29.94
C ILE A 193 -18.84 -17.94 29.54
N VAL A 194 -19.59 -17.60 28.49
CA VAL A 194 -19.75 -16.23 27.98
C VAL A 194 -21.24 -15.91 28.00
N LEU A 195 -21.61 -14.88 28.78
CA LEU A 195 -23.01 -14.54 29.05
C LEU A 195 -23.31 -13.10 28.63
N GLY A 196 -24.37 -12.92 27.85
CA GLY A 196 -24.97 -11.60 27.60
C GLY A 196 -25.76 -11.07 28.81
N ALA A 197 -26.60 -10.06 28.58
CA ALA A 197 -27.41 -9.44 29.63
C ALA A 197 -28.43 -10.43 30.23
N VAL A 198 -28.21 -10.85 31.48
CA VAL A 198 -29.04 -11.85 32.19
C VAL A 198 -30.39 -11.27 32.65
N THR A 199 -30.46 -9.95 32.94
CA THR A 199 -31.67 -9.28 33.46
C THR A 199 -31.93 -7.93 32.80
N SER A 200 -33.20 -7.63 32.51
CA SER A 200 -33.64 -6.35 31.93
C SER A 200 -33.66 -5.17 32.91
N ASN A 201 -33.36 -5.40 34.20
CA ASN A 201 -33.45 -4.36 35.23
C ASN A 201 -32.16 -3.52 35.38
N ASP A 202 -31.07 -3.90 34.70
CA ASP A 202 -29.76 -3.24 34.80
C ASP A 202 -29.47 -2.30 33.61
N CYS A 203 -30.51 -1.86 32.90
CA CYS A 203 -30.37 -1.03 31.70
C CYS A 203 -29.91 0.40 31.98
N ASP A 204 -29.98 0.85 33.23
CA ASP A 204 -29.62 2.20 33.66
C ASP A 204 -28.12 2.36 34.00
N ASP A 205 -27.33 1.29 33.89
CA ASP A 205 -25.88 1.32 34.09
C ASP A 205 -25.18 2.08 32.95
N ILE A 206 -24.91 3.37 33.18
CA ILE A 206 -24.30 4.28 32.19
C ILE A 206 -22.89 4.67 32.64
N VAL A 207 -21.92 4.64 31.71
CA VAL A 207 -20.60 5.24 31.92
C VAL A 207 -20.73 6.76 31.98
N ASN A 208 -20.27 7.38 33.06
CA ASN A 208 -20.14 8.84 33.09
C ASN A 208 -18.97 9.30 32.22
N THR A 209 -19.28 9.62 30.95
CA THR A 209 -18.31 10.10 29.94
C THR A 209 -17.75 11.49 30.24
N SER A 210 -18.29 12.22 31.23
CA SER A 210 -17.73 13.50 31.69
C SER A 210 -16.56 13.37 32.65
N THR A 211 -16.25 12.15 33.12
CA THR A 211 -15.08 11.91 33.97
C THR A 211 -13.79 11.99 33.17
N ILE A 212 -12.79 12.68 33.71
CA ILE A 212 -11.49 12.90 33.04
C ILE A 212 -10.78 11.58 32.69
N SER A 213 -10.89 10.56 33.55
CA SER A 213 -10.34 9.23 33.28
C SER A 213 -10.89 8.64 31.97
N ILE A 214 -12.21 8.72 31.75
CA ILE A 214 -12.86 8.19 30.55
C ILE A 214 -12.56 9.05 29.31
N GLN A 215 -12.52 10.38 29.45
CA GLN A 215 -12.20 11.29 28.34
C GLN A 215 -10.79 11.08 27.78
N ILE A 216 -9.84 10.67 28.62
CA ILE A 216 -8.45 10.39 28.23
C ILE A 216 -8.30 8.94 27.76
N ALA A 217 -9.09 8.01 28.30
CA ALA A 217 -9.04 6.59 27.95
C ALA A 217 -9.68 6.23 26.59
N THR A 218 -9.92 7.20 25.70
CA THR A 218 -10.64 7.01 24.42
C THR A 218 -10.04 5.94 23.51
N LYS A 219 -8.73 5.66 23.62
CA LYS A 219 -8.07 4.60 22.84
C LYS A 219 -8.48 3.19 23.26
N ALA A 220 -9.03 3.03 24.47
CA ALA A 220 -9.49 1.75 24.99
C ALA A 220 -10.99 1.48 24.71
N ILE A 221 -11.70 2.41 24.06
CA ILE A 221 -13.11 2.21 23.74
C ILE A 221 -13.24 1.03 22.77
N PRO A 222 -14.11 0.04 23.02
CA PRO A 222 -14.35 -1.04 22.09
C PRO A 222 -15.04 -0.53 20.83
N THR A 223 -14.28 -0.40 19.74
CA THR A 223 -14.81 -0.04 18.42
C THR A 223 -15.03 -1.27 17.53
N VAL A 224 -15.07 -2.47 18.11
CA VAL A 224 -15.24 -3.74 17.38
C VAL A 224 -16.69 -4.14 17.22
N ALA A 225 -17.58 -3.55 18.02
CA ALA A 225 -19.02 -3.64 17.88
C ALA A 225 -19.52 -2.45 17.06
N GLY A 226 -20.13 -2.72 15.90
CA GLY A 226 -20.61 -1.71 14.96
C GLY A 226 -22.14 -1.59 14.99
N GLU A 227 -22.65 -0.52 14.39
CA GLU A 227 -24.09 -0.30 14.22
C GLU A 227 -24.67 -1.30 13.21
N ARG A 228 -25.86 -1.83 13.49
CA ARG A 228 -26.57 -2.71 12.57
C ARG A 228 -27.32 -1.91 11.51
N PRO A 229 -27.61 -2.52 10.34
CA PRO A 229 -28.34 -1.84 9.26
C PRO A 229 -29.76 -1.38 9.64
N ASP A 230 -30.34 -1.95 10.70
CA ASP A 230 -31.65 -1.59 11.23
C ASP A 230 -31.62 -0.30 12.08
N GLY A 231 -30.44 0.32 12.25
CA GLY A 231 -30.25 1.54 13.02
C GLY A 231 -30.27 1.32 14.53
N THR A 232 -30.16 0.08 15.01
CA THR A 232 -30.02 -0.22 16.44
C THR A 232 -28.67 0.28 16.97
N ALA A 233 -28.69 0.84 18.17
CA ALA A 233 -27.48 1.31 18.85
C ALA A 233 -26.48 0.16 19.04
N GLN A 234 -25.17 0.48 19.03
CA GLN A 234 -24.09 -0.50 19.26
C GLN A 234 -24.39 -1.35 20.51
N GLY A 235 -24.64 -2.64 20.27
CA GLY A 235 -24.85 -3.63 21.34
C GLY A 235 -23.54 -4.15 21.90
N ARG A 236 -23.64 -4.94 22.98
CA ARG A 236 -22.49 -5.62 23.58
C ARG A 236 -22.08 -6.83 22.74
N CYS A 237 -20.82 -7.21 22.85
CA CYS A 237 -20.28 -8.37 22.13
C CYS A 237 -19.69 -9.40 23.09
N GLY A 238 -19.98 -10.68 22.87
CA GLY A 238 -19.29 -11.76 23.57
C GLY A 238 -17.85 -11.91 23.09
N ILE A 239 -17.68 -12.65 21.99
CA ILE A 239 -16.36 -13.01 21.44
C ILE A 239 -16.17 -12.31 20.10
N VAL A 240 -15.05 -11.60 19.95
CA VAL A 240 -14.67 -10.98 18.68
C VAL A 240 -13.75 -11.91 17.88
N PHE A 241 -13.88 -11.91 16.55
CA PHE A 241 -12.96 -12.60 15.65
C PHE A 241 -11.49 -12.27 15.95
N PRO A 242 -10.56 -13.21 15.70
CA PRO A 242 -9.18 -13.06 16.12
C PRO A 242 -8.45 -11.98 15.33
N PHE A 243 -7.66 -11.17 16.04
CA PHE A 243 -6.64 -10.35 15.43
C PHE A 243 -5.32 -11.12 15.39
N VAL A 244 -4.71 -11.23 14.21
CA VAL A 244 -3.39 -11.86 14.05
C VAL A 244 -2.50 -10.98 13.16
N ALA A 245 -1.64 -10.21 13.79
CA ALA A 245 -0.77 -9.21 13.16
C ALA A 245 0.39 -8.84 14.09
N PRO A 246 1.42 -8.10 13.62
CA PRO A 246 2.60 -7.80 14.45
C PRO A 246 2.33 -7.01 15.73
N ASP A 247 1.65 -5.87 15.63
CA ASP A 247 1.23 -5.08 16.78
C ASP A 247 0.11 -4.10 16.40
N ASN A 248 -0.53 -3.53 17.43
CA ASN A 248 -1.54 -2.49 17.29
C ASN A 248 -1.09 -1.12 17.86
N LYS A 249 0.16 -1.00 18.35
CA LYS A 249 0.75 0.21 18.96
C LYS A 249 -0.10 0.82 20.10
N MET A 250 -0.90 0.02 20.80
CA MET A 250 -1.61 0.48 21.99
C MET A 250 -0.62 0.71 23.16
N PRO A 251 -0.93 1.56 24.15
CA PRO A 251 -2.17 2.33 24.33
C PRO A 251 -2.22 3.64 23.52
N VAL A 252 -1.13 4.01 22.84
CA VAL A 252 -1.04 5.28 22.07
C VAL A 252 -2.02 5.28 20.89
N LYS A 253 -2.25 4.11 20.30
CA LYS A 253 -3.25 3.86 19.26
C LYS A 253 -4.44 3.05 19.82
N PRO A 254 -5.60 3.06 19.14
CA PRO A 254 -6.77 2.30 19.56
C PRO A 254 -6.44 0.83 19.86
N TRP A 255 -7.04 0.28 20.92
CA TRP A 255 -6.84 -1.12 21.34
C TRP A 255 -7.42 -2.09 20.32
N THR A 256 -8.42 -1.62 19.59
CA THR A 256 -9.14 -2.28 18.50
C THR A 256 -8.63 -1.77 17.16
N GLY A 257 -7.79 -2.56 16.50
CA GLY A 257 -7.29 -2.27 15.15
C GLY A 257 -5.85 -2.73 14.92
N MET A 258 -5.44 -2.78 13.66
CA MET A 258 -4.09 -3.21 13.25
C MET A 258 -3.31 -2.03 12.65
N LYS A 259 -2.01 -1.93 12.95
CA LYS A 259 -1.13 -0.88 12.42
C LYS A 259 -0.16 -1.36 11.36
N GLN A 260 -0.12 -2.66 11.13
CA GLN A 260 0.69 -3.32 10.12
C GLN A 260 -0.17 -4.34 9.37
N TYR A 261 0.33 -4.85 8.24
CA TYR A 261 -0.38 -5.89 7.50
C TYR A 261 -0.61 -7.13 8.37
N PRO A 262 -1.75 -7.82 8.20
CA PRO A 262 -2.04 -9.05 8.91
C PRO A 262 -0.97 -10.11 8.63
N SER A 263 -0.89 -11.13 9.48
CA SER A 263 -0.09 -12.32 9.21
C SER A 263 -0.63 -13.10 8.00
N VAL A 264 0.05 -14.17 7.61
CA VAL A 264 -0.39 -15.06 6.50
C VAL A 264 -0.99 -16.37 7.00
N ASP A 265 -0.98 -16.57 8.32
CA ASP A 265 -1.57 -17.70 9.03
C ASP A 265 -2.12 -17.23 10.38
N GLY A 266 -3.19 -17.87 10.84
CA GLY A 266 -3.98 -17.47 11.99
C GLY A 266 -5.29 -18.24 12.11
N GLY A 267 -5.81 -18.41 13.33
CA GLY A 267 -7.13 -19.03 13.56
C GLY A 267 -7.59 -18.98 15.02
N MET A 268 -8.91 -19.05 15.23
CA MET A 268 -9.53 -19.15 16.55
C MET A 268 -10.38 -20.41 16.68
N PHE A 269 -10.25 -21.12 17.80
CA PHE A 269 -10.96 -22.35 18.11
C PHE A 269 -11.73 -22.20 19.41
N ILE A 270 -13.07 -22.28 19.35
CA ILE A 270 -13.96 -22.19 20.49
C ILE A 270 -14.54 -23.58 20.75
N THR A 271 -14.19 -24.19 21.87
CA THR A 271 -14.58 -25.58 22.18
C THR A 271 -15.14 -25.71 23.58
N ASN A 272 -16.14 -26.57 23.77
CA ASN A 272 -16.72 -26.86 25.10
C ASN A 272 -17.07 -25.59 25.89
N THR A 273 -17.68 -24.62 25.22
CA THR A 273 -17.97 -23.29 25.78
C THR A 273 -19.47 -23.07 25.86
N THR A 274 -19.94 -22.47 26.95
CA THR A 274 -21.36 -22.11 27.11
C THR A 274 -21.56 -20.67 26.66
N ILE A 275 -22.53 -20.45 25.76
CA ILE A 275 -22.98 -19.14 25.32
C ILE A 275 -24.43 -18.96 25.76
N ALA A 276 -24.74 -17.93 26.54
CA ALA A 276 -26.09 -17.74 27.02
C ALA A 276 -26.52 -16.27 27.16
N TYR A 277 -27.84 -16.04 27.13
CA TYR A 277 -28.46 -14.71 27.37
C TYR A 277 -28.09 -13.59 26.37
N PHE A 278 -27.64 -13.94 25.15
CA PHE A 278 -27.51 -12.96 24.07
C PHE A 278 -28.86 -12.74 23.38
N ASN A 279 -29.50 -11.61 23.67
CA ASN A 279 -30.82 -11.22 23.21
C ASN A 279 -30.90 -9.69 23.07
N ASP A 280 -32.04 -9.22 22.57
CA ASP A 280 -32.31 -7.78 22.47
C ASP A 280 -32.83 -7.28 23.82
N VAL A 281 -31.93 -6.68 24.61
CA VAL A 281 -32.20 -6.22 25.97
C VAL A 281 -31.72 -4.78 26.10
N CYS A 282 -32.43 -3.95 26.86
CA CYS A 282 -32.10 -2.53 27.06
C CYS A 282 -32.08 -1.68 25.77
N GLY A 283 -32.83 -2.07 24.73
CA GLY A 283 -32.79 -1.39 23.42
C GLY A 283 -31.48 -1.57 22.66
N ARG A 284 -30.66 -2.55 23.07
CA ARG A 284 -29.39 -2.94 22.44
C ARG A 284 -29.52 -4.32 21.80
N HIS A 285 -28.75 -4.55 20.73
CA HIS A 285 -28.63 -5.85 20.07
C HIS A 285 -27.33 -6.54 20.50
N ASP A 286 -27.36 -7.32 21.58
CA ASP A 286 -26.15 -7.97 22.07
C ASP A 286 -25.82 -9.20 21.21
N THR A 287 -24.59 -9.31 20.72
CA THR A 287 -24.16 -10.39 19.80
C THR A 287 -23.12 -11.29 20.46
N ALA A 288 -23.33 -12.61 20.42
CA ALA A 288 -22.46 -13.59 21.05
C ALA A 288 -21.08 -13.68 20.38
N ILE A 289 -21.03 -13.72 19.05
CA ILE A 289 -19.79 -13.77 18.27
C ILE A 289 -19.83 -12.73 17.16
N GLN A 290 -18.79 -11.91 17.00
CA GLN A 290 -18.81 -10.80 16.04
C GLN A 290 -17.48 -10.65 15.30
N VAL A 291 -17.57 -10.38 13.99
CA VAL A 291 -16.43 -9.95 13.16
C VAL A 291 -16.05 -8.53 13.56
N ALA A 292 -14.75 -8.20 13.62
CA ALA A 292 -14.31 -6.87 14.03
C ALA A 292 -14.72 -5.79 13.00
N GLN A 293 -15.73 -4.98 13.33
CA GLN A 293 -16.44 -4.10 12.39
C GLN A 293 -15.62 -2.94 11.80
N HIS A 294 -14.55 -2.54 12.48
CA HIS A 294 -13.64 -1.48 12.01
C HIS A 294 -12.25 -2.02 11.69
N ASN A 295 -12.17 -3.34 11.41
CA ASN A 295 -10.96 -3.95 10.88
C ASN A 295 -11.08 -4.14 9.37
N ASP A 296 -10.40 -3.25 8.63
CA ASP A 296 -10.39 -3.27 7.17
C ASP A 296 -9.46 -4.38 6.59
N ASP A 297 -8.51 -4.90 7.37
CA ASP A 297 -7.69 -6.02 6.90
C ASP A 297 -8.43 -7.35 7.07
N GLY A 298 -7.96 -8.39 6.36
CA GLY A 298 -8.46 -9.75 6.49
C GLY A 298 -8.44 -10.27 7.93
N GLN A 299 -9.51 -11.00 8.30
CA GLN A 299 -9.71 -11.61 9.61
C GLN A 299 -9.69 -13.13 9.47
N PHE A 300 -9.07 -13.82 10.42
CA PHE A 300 -8.82 -15.25 10.32
C PHE A 300 -10.04 -16.11 10.69
N PRO A 301 -10.10 -17.37 10.21
CA PRO A 301 -11.25 -18.22 10.44
C PRO A 301 -11.50 -18.56 11.92
N VAL A 302 -12.78 -18.68 12.28
CA VAL A 302 -13.25 -19.16 13.59
C VAL A 302 -13.83 -20.55 13.46
N PHE A 303 -13.42 -21.48 14.32
CA PHE A 303 -13.90 -22.85 14.37
C PHE A 303 -14.60 -23.11 15.71
N THR A 304 -15.77 -23.73 15.68
CA THR A 304 -16.54 -24.05 16.90
C THR A 304 -16.84 -25.55 17.02
N SER A 305 -16.83 -26.05 18.26
CA SER A 305 -17.36 -27.38 18.63
C SER A 305 -17.82 -27.42 20.08
N ALA A 306 -18.68 -28.37 20.42
CA ALA A 306 -19.20 -28.62 21.76
C ALA A 306 -19.76 -27.34 22.42
N ILE A 307 -20.46 -26.50 21.65
CA ILE A 307 -21.05 -25.27 22.19
C ILE A 307 -22.38 -25.58 22.87
N SER A 308 -22.55 -25.10 24.09
CA SER A 308 -23.83 -25.17 24.80
C SER A 308 -24.53 -23.82 24.73
N MET A 309 -25.66 -23.73 24.04
CA MET A 309 -26.45 -22.49 23.96
C MET A 309 -27.64 -22.51 24.93
N PHE A 310 -27.82 -21.44 25.70
CA PHE A 310 -28.97 -21.29 26.60
C PHE A 310 -29.60 -19.90 26.51
N ASN A 311 -30.88 -19.82 26.19
CA ASN A 311 -31.62 -18.56 26.07
C ASN A 311 -30.90 -17.52 25.17
N VAL A 312 -30.53 -17.93 23.96
CA VAL A 312 -29.88 -17.09 22.96
C VAL A 312 -30.81 -16.96 21.76
N SER A 313 -31.13 -15.73 21.37
CA SER A 313 -31.91 -15.47 20.16
C SER A 313 -31.08 -15.77 18.91
N ARG A 314 -31.70 -16.37 17.89
CA ARG A 314 -30.99 -16.80 16.67
C ARG A 314 -30.27 -15.63 15.98
N SER A 315 -30.89 -14.45 15.95
CA SER A 315 -30.36 -13.17 15.40
C SER A 315 -29.16 -12.61 16.16
N ASN A 316 -28.87 -13.12 17.36
CA ASN A 316 -27.87 -12.62 18.30
C ASN A 316 -26.65 -13.54 18.39
N ILE A 317 -26.60 -14.62 17.62
CA ILE A 317 -25.48 -15.56 17.65
C ILE A 317 -24.24 -14.98 16.97
N LEU A 318 -24.37 -14.54 15.72
CA LEU A 318 -23.25 -14.15 14.86
C LEU A 318 -23.58 -12.85 14.12
N PHE A 319 -22.57 -12.00 13.90
CA PHE A 319 -22.71 -10.80 13.07
C PHE A 319 -21.40 -10.44 12.34
N ASN A 320 -21.48 -10.22 11.02
CA ASN A 320 -20.32 -9.86 10.19
C ASN A 320 -20.15 -8.36 9.92
N GLY A 321 -21.22 -7.59 9.75
CA GLY A 321 -21.08 -6.20 9.30
C GLY A 321 -20.98 -5.98 7.80
N ARG A 322 -20.82 -4.70 7.42
CA ARG A 322 -20.66 -4.24 6.03
C ARG A 322 -19.38 -3.43 5.83
N PRO A 323 -18.72 -3.57 4.67
CA PRO A 323 -17.51 -2.80 4.33
C PRO A 323 -17.70 -1.30 4.53
N ASN A 324 -16.69 -0.65 5.08
CA ASN A 324 -16.71 0.79 5.31
C ASN A 324 -16.34 1.54 4.01
N LEU A 325 -17.27 2.35 3.50
CA LEU A 325 -17.03 3.15 2.29
C LEU A 325 -15.95 4.22 2.50
N ASP A 326 -15.77 4.72 3.73
CA ASP A 326 -14.82 5.79 4.04
C ASP A 326 -13.36 5.39 3.78
N VAL A 327 -13.06 4.09 3.75
CA VAL A 327 -11.71 3.57 3.46
C VAL A 327 -11.49 3.25 1.97
N VAL A 328 -12.50 3.42 1.12
CA VAL A 328 -12.36 3.35 -0.34
C VAL A 328 -11.83 4.68 -0.86
N ASN A 329 -10.53 4.89 -0.67
CA ASN A 329 -9.83 6.10 -1.11
C ASN A 329 -8.34 5.83 -1.38
N SER A 330 -7.68 6.77 -2.05
CA SER A 330 -6.27 6.63 -2.48
C SER A 330 -5.25 6.39 -1.36
N ALA A 331 -5.57 6.73 -0.11
CA ALA A 331 -4.71 6.54 1.05
C ALA A 331 -4.92 5.17 1.73
N ARG A 332 -5.95 4.40 1.35
CA ARG A 332 -6.38 3.15 2.00
C ARG A 332 -6.61 2.03 0.98
N CYS A 333 -7.87 1.67 0.71
CA CYS A 333 -8.28 0.58 -0.17
C CYS A 333 -8.32 0.99 -1.66
N VAL A 334 -7.91 2.23 -1.96
CA VAL A 334 -7.82 2.85 -3.28
C VAL A 334 -9.19 3.10 -3.90
N ASP A 335 -9.77 2.10 -4.55
CA ASP A 335 -10.90 2.28 -5.46
C ASP A 335 -11.86 1.07 -5.48
N MET A 336 -11.77 0.24 -4.44
CA MET A 336 -12.65 -0.88 -4.11
C MET A 336 -12.70 -1.09 -2.59
N ASP A 337 -13.77 -1.69 -2.06
CA ASP A 337 -13.85 -2.14 -0.67
C ASP A 337 -12.59 -2.90 -0.23
N CYS A 338 -12.21 -2.75 1.03
CA CYS A 338 -11.26 -3.66 1.66
C CYS A 338 -11.90 -5.00 2.03
N ASP A 339 -11.05 -6.02 2.16
CA ASP A 339 -11.50 -7.42 2.28
C ASP A 339 -11.92 -7.83 3.71
N GLY A 340 -11.60 -7.05 4.75
CA GLY A 340 -11.77 -7.46 6.15
C GLY A 340 -13.18 -7.95 6.51
N LEU A 341 -14.21 -7.25 6.03
CA LEU A 341 -15.63 -7.62 6.24
C LEU A 341 -16.23 -8.43 5.08
N LYS A 342 -15.42 -8.77 4.06
CA LYS A 342 -15.84 -9.49 2.85
C LYS A 342 -15.29 -10.92 2.79
N LYS A 343 -14.34 -11.27 3.66
CA LYS A 343 -13.64 -12.57 3.69
C LYS A 343 -13.65 -13.23 5.08
N ALA A 344 -14.64 -12.96 5.91
CA ALA A 344 -14.80 -13.62 7.22
C ALA A 344 -15.35 -15.04 7.05
N LEU A 345 -14.74 -16.02 7.73
CA LEU A 345 -15.12 -17.43 7.70
C LEU A 345 -15.36 -17.97 9.11
N PHE A 346 -16.49 -18.63 9.31
CA PHE A 346 -16.90 -19.28 10.54
C PHE A 346 -17.27 -20.73 10.25
N ILE A 347 -16.78 -21.70 11.02
CA ILE A 347 -16.99 -23.13 10.77
C ILE A 347 -17.52 -23.79 12.04
N ASP A 348 -18.75 -24.30 11.97
CA ASP A 348 -19.35 -25.12 13.01
C ASP A 348 -19.05 -26.60 12.71
N THR A 349 -18.06 -27.14 13.40
CA THR A 349 -17.49 -28.46 13.09
C THR A 349 -18.34 -29.63 13.57
N ASP A 350 -19.23 -29.41 14.54
CA ASP A 350 -20.07 -30.46 15.13
C ASP A 350 -21.58 -30.18 15.08
N GLY A 351 -21.99 -28.96 14.68
CA GLY A 351 -23.38 -28.57 14.46
C GLY A 351 -24.04 -27.96 15.70
N THR A 352 -23.26 -27.67 16.75
CA THR A 352 -23.78 -27.12 18.00
C THR A 352 -24.29 -25.68 17.89
N ILE A 353 -23.86 -24.92 16.88
CA ILE A 353 -24.32 -23.55 16.60
C ILE A 353 -25.40 -23.54 15.53
N PHE A 354 -25.16 -24.18 14.38
CA PHE A 354 -26.06 -24.11 13.23
C PHE A 354 -27.23 -25.10 13.31
N GLY A 355 -27.14 -26.11 14.17
CA GLY A 355 -28.05 -27.27 14.21
C GLY A 355 -27.64 -28.39 13.23
N TYR A 356 -26.62 -28.14 12.43
CA TYR A 356 -25.97 -29.05 11.51
C TYR A 356 -24.52 -28.61 11.36
N ARG A 357 -23.60 -29.54 11.14
CA ARG A 357 -22.21 -29.16 10.83
C ARG A 357 -22.19 -28.30 9.58
N GLY A 358 -21.42 -27.23 9.51
CA GLY A 358 -21.44 -26.34 8.36
C GLY A 358 -20.48 -25.17 8.43
N SER A 359 -20.54 -24.31 7.42
CA SER A 359 -19.72 -23.09 7.31
C SER A 359 -20.61 -21.87 7.11
N GLY A 360 -20.24 -20.76 7.74
CA GLY A 360 -20.79 -19.45 7.53
C GLY A 360 -19.73 -18.51 6.98
N PHE A 361 -20.02 -17.71 5.95
CA PHE A 361 -19.08 -16.70 5.45
C PHE A 361 -19.75 -15.41 4.98
N SER A 362 -19.00 -14.33 5.00
CA SER A 362 -19.46 -12.98 4.65
C SER A 362 -19.93 -12.84 3.20
N GLN A 363 -20.85 -11.90 2.97
CA GLN A 363 -21.34 -11.56 1.63
C GLN A 363 -20.34 -10.67 0.87
N ALA A 364 -19.51 -11.27 0.01
CA ALA A 364 -18.52 -10.56 -0.79
C ALA A 364 -19.11 -9.71 -1.94
N ASP A 365 -20.32 -10.02 -2.40
CA ASP A 365 -21.04 -9.34 -3.49
C ASP A 365 -21.94 -8.18 -3.01
N TYR A 366 -21.83 -7.77 -1.75
CA TYR A 366 -22.57 -6.63 -1.23
C TYR A 366 -22.36 -5.39 -2.12
N LEU A 367 -23.48 -4.80 -2.58
CA LEU A 367 -23.51 -3.65 -3.50
C LEU A 367 -22.74 -3.85 -4.81
N TRP A 368 -22.76 -5.07 -5.36
CA TRP A 368 -22.19 -5.35 -6.68
C TRP A 368 -22.79 -4.44 -7.77
N GLY A 369 -21.93 -3.72 -8.49
CA GLY A 369 -22.28 -2.73 -9.51
C GLY A 369 -22.25 -1.29 -9.01
N ASP A 370 -22.12 -1.06 -7.70
CA ASP A 370 -21.96 0.28 -7.13
C ASP A 370 -20.54 0.81 -7.37
N GLN A 371 -20.46 2.00 -7.97
CA GLN A 371 -19.18 2.62 -8.33
C GLN A 371 -18.41 3.17 -7.12
N GLN A 372 -19.10 3.52 -6.03
CA GLN A 372 -18.48 4.06 -4.82
C GLN A 372 -17.77 2.94 -4.05
N HIS A 373 -18.43 1.78 -3.92
CA HIS A 373 -17.81 0.59 -3.34
C HIS A 373 -16.78 -0.07 -4.25
N GLY A 374 -16.79 0.29 -5.55
CA GLY A 374 -15.79 -0.16 -6.50
C GLY A 374 -15.79 -1.67 -6.71
N VAL A 375 -16.93 -2.33 -6.55
CA VAL A 375 -17.11 -3.77 -6.73
C VAL A 375 -18.12 -3.96 -7.87
N GLY A 376 -17.72 -4.61 -8.95
CA GLY A 376 -18.63 -4.83 -10.07
C GLY A 376 -17.94 -5.40 -11.31
N ASP A 377 -18.73 -5.71 -12.33
CA ASP A 377 -18.22 -6.30 -13.59
C ASP A 377 -17.17 -5.38 -14.27
N PHE A 378 -17.26 -4.06 -14.06
CA PHE A 378 -16.31 -3.06 -14.55
C PHE A 378 -14.91 -3.15 -13.90
N ARG A 379 -14.75 -3.98 -12.86
CA ARG A 379 -13.49 -4.24 -12.15
C ARG A 379 -12.91 -5.62 -12.41
N ILE A 380 -13.59 -6.45 -13.19
CA ILE A 380 -13.03 -7.73 -13.61
C ILE A 380 -11.77 -7.45 -14.44
N PRO A 381 -10.63 -8.09 -14.14
CA PRO A 381 -9.40 -7.94 -14.92
C PRO A 381 -9.66 -8.09 -16.42
N SER A 382 -9.15 -7.16 -17.23
CA SER A 382 -9.41 -7.11 -18.67
C SER A 382 -9.03 -8.41 -19.40
N VAL A 383 -7.97 -9.07 -18.95
CA VAL A 383 -7.51 -10.37 -19.45
C VAL A 383 -8.54 -11.49 -19.26
N ALA A 384 -9.46 -11.38 -18.29
CA ALA A 384 -10.54 -12.35 -18.10
C ALA A 384 -11.75 -12.06 -19.00
N LEU A 385 -11.84 -10.88 -19.61
CA LEU A 385 -12.97 -10.42 -20.42
C LEU A 385 -12.82 -10.78 -21.91
N SER A 386 -11.72 -11.39 -22.32
CA SER A 386 -11.43 -11.72 -23.72
C SER A 386 -11.01 -13.17 -23.88
N ASP A 387 -11.43 -13.78 -24.98
CA ASP A 387 -11.00 -15.12 -25.36
C ASP A 387 -9.62 -15.09 -26.04
N GLN A 388 -9.11 -16.28 -26.39
CA GLN A 388 -7.82 -16.45 -27.05
C GLN A 388 -7.70 -15.73 -28.41
N ASN A 389 -8.82 -15.38 -29.04
CA ASN A 389 -8.87 -14.69 -30.32
C ASN A 389 -9.10 -13.18 -30.15
N GLY A 390 -9.13 -12.68 -28.91
CA GLY A 390 -9.44 -11.30 -28.58
C GLY A 390 -10.92 -10.93 -28.69
N HIS A 391 -11.82 -11.92 -28.82
CA HIS A 391 -13.26 -11.65 -28.75
C HIS A 391 -13.68 -11.49 -27.30
N GLN A 392 -14.57 -10.53 -27.06
CA GLN A 392 -15.12 -10.30 -25.74
C GLN A 392 -15.94 -11.51 -25.26
N ILE A 393 -15.60 -12.02 -24.08
CA ILE A 393 -16.37 -13.07 -23.41
C ILE A 393 -17.60 -12.41 -22.76
N ASN A 394 -18.78 -12.97 -23.01
CA ASN A 394 -19.98 -12.58 -22.28
C ASN A 394 -19.91 -13.17 -20.86
N ILE A 395 -19.38 -12.37 -19.93
CA ILE A 395 -19.23 -12.75 -18.53
C ILE A 395 -20.56 -13.14 -17.91
N SER A 396 -21.62 -12.36 -18.13
CA SER A 396 -22.94 -12.66 -17.55
C SER A 396 -23.55 -13.97 -18.03
N ALA A 397 -23.13 -14.48 -19.19
CA ALA A 397 -23.54 -15.80 -19.69
C ALA A 397 -22.65 -16.94 -19.13
N THR A 398 -21.34 -16.70 -18.99
CA THR A 398 -20.38 -17.75 -18.61
C THR A 398 -20.28 -17.92 -17.09
N TYR A 399 -20.31 -16.80 -16.38
CA TYR A 399 -20.29 -16.70 -14.93
C TYR A 399 -21.47 -15.83 -14.47
N PRO A 400 -22.68 -16.40 -14.37
CA PRO A 400 -23.90 -15.63 -14.07
C PRO A 400 -24.00 -15.18 -12.60
N TYR A 401 -23.17 -15.70 -11.71
CA TYR A 401 -23.25 -15.44 -10.27
C TYR A 401 -22.08 -14.59 -9.75
N ARG A 402 -22.27 -13.89 -8.62
CA ARG A 402 -21.31 -12.91 -8.07
C ARG A 402 -20.94 -13.25 -6.63
N GLY A 403 -19.74 -12.88 -6.23
CA GLY A 403 -19.18 -13.14 -4.90
C GLY A 403 -18.52 -14.50 -4.77
N ILE A 404 -18.31 -14.91 -3.52
CA ILE A 404 -17.74 -16.23 -3.17
C ILE A 404 -18.61 -17.33 -3.78
N SER A 405 -17.96 -18.36 -4.34
CA SER A 405 -18.65 -19.50 -4.94
C SER A 405 -19.60 -20.15 -3.94
N LEU A 406 -20.88 -20.26 -4.29
CA LEU A 406 -21.90 -20.87 -3.44
C LEU A 406 -22.28 -22.24 -3.97
N ALA A 407 -22.39 -23.19 -3.06
CA ALA A 407 -23.05 -24.44 -3.33
C ALA A 407 -24.60 -24.30 -3.26
N PRO A 408 -25.37 -25.18 -3.90
CA PRO A 408 -26.84 -25.08 -3.93
C PRO A 408 -27.53 -25.17 -2.57
N THR A 409 -26.87 -25.74 -1.55
CA THR A 409 -27.40 -25.87 -0.18
C THR A 409 -27.16 -24.63 0.67
N CYS A 410 -26.46 -23.62 0.16
CA CYS A 410 -26.17 -22.40 0.90
C CYS A 410 -27.39 -21.47 0.92
N SER A 411 -27.66 -20.87 2.09
CA SER A 411 -28.72 -19.88 2.28
C SER A 411 -28.19 -18.63 2.96
N TYR A 412 -28.62 -17.46 2.49
CA TYR A 412 -28.25 -16.20 3.13
C TYR A 412 -29.03 -15.98 4.43
N GLN A 413 -28.32 -15.68 5.52
CA GLN A 413 -28.89 -15.31 6.81
C GLN A 413 -28.75 -13.78 7.01
N PRO A 414 -29.81 -12.99 6.78
CA PRO A 414 -29.74 -11.52 6.85
C PRO A 414 -29.30 -10.97 8.21
N ASP A 415 -29.75 -11.56 9.32
CA ASP A 415 -29.41 -11.07 10.67
C ASP A 415 -27.92 -11.19 10.98
N TRP A 416 -27.24 -12.13 10.31
CA TRP A 416 -25.80 -12.37 10.49
C TRP A 416 -24.97 -11.71 9.40
N GLN A 417 -25.61 -11.35 8.29
CA GLN A 417 -24.99 -10.86 7.05
C GLN A 417 -24.01 -11.85 6.42
N MET A 418 -24.36 -13.14 6.48
CA MET A 418 -23.51 -14.24 6.05
C MET A 418 -24.32 -15.29 5.29
N TYR A 419 -23.67 -16.00 4.37
CA TYR A 419 -24.18 -17.24 3.80
C TYR A 419 -23.89 -18.41 4.73
N LEU A 420 -24.84 -19.30 4.92
CA LEU A 420 -24.73 -20.53 5.70
C LEU A 420 -24.84 -21.74 4.79
N CYS A 421 -23.89 -22.65 4.88
CA CYS A 421 -23.77 -23.84 4.05
C CYS A 421 -23.59 -25.09 4.92
N ASN A 422 -24.12 -26.23 4.47
CA ASN A 422 -24.01 -27.50 5.19
C ASN A 422 -22.62 -28.16 5.04
N ASN A 423 -22.27 -29.07 5.96
CA ASN A 423 -20.97 -29.76 6.05
C ASN A 423 -20.61 -30.70 4.91
N THR A 424 -21.54 -31.03 4.01
CA THR A 424 -21.18 -31.77 2.81
C THR A 424 -20.21 -30.97 1.93
N ILE A 425 -20.05 -29.68 2.24
CA ILE A 425 -19.21 -28.74 1.54
C ILE A 425 -18.18 -28.17 2.52
N ASN A 426 -16.91 -28.30 2.16
CA ASN A 426 -15.82 -27.78 2.95
C ASN A 426 -15.37 -26.44 2.36
N TYR A 427 -15.64 -25.35 3.09
CA TYR A 427 -15.12 -24.03 2.77
C TYR A 427 -13.86 -23.75 3.56
N HIS A 428 -12.84 -23.22 2.89
CA HIS A 428 -11.57 -22.85 3.50
C HIS A 428 -11.09 -21.49 3.01
N MET A 429 -10.21 -20.88 3.79
CA MET A 429 -9.51 -19.67 3.40
C MET A 429 -8.25 -20.03 2.61
N LEU A 430 -8.15 -19.53 1.37
CA LEU A 430 -6.99 -19.61 0.49
C LEU A 430 -6.24 -18.28 0.55
N ILE A 431 -4.95 -18.33 0.87
CA ILE A 431 -4.06 -17.16 0.83
C ILE A 431 -3.26 -17.18 -0.48
N ILE A 432 -3.19 -16.04 -1.14
CA ILE A 432 -2.45 -15.81 -2.39
C ILE A 432 -1.45 -14.69 -2.15
N GLU A 433 -0.15 -14.94 -2.30
CA GLU A 433 0.91 -13.99 -1.94
C GLU A 433 1.88 -13.75 -3.10
N SER A 434 2.12 -12.48 -3.45
CA SER A 434 3.28 -12.11 -4.27
C SER A 434 4.54 -12.14 -3.41
N MET A 435 5.51 -12.98 -3.81
CA MET A 435 6.79 -13.17 -3.12
C MET A 435 7.92 -12.29 -3.68
N ASP A 436 7.63 -11.50 -4.71
CA ASP A 436 8.59 -10.57 -5.31
C ASP A 436 8.92 -9.41 -4.35
N SER A 437 10.14 -8.86 -4.48
CA SER A 437 10.61 -7.75 -3.64
C SER A 437 9.79 -6.46 -3.75
N ASP A 438 9.03 -6.30 -4.83
CA ASP A 438 8.13 -5.16 -5.07
C ASP A 438 6.68 -5.45 -4.66
N THR A 439 6.42 -6.48 -3.85
CA THR A 439 5.07 -6.90 -3.39
C THR A 439 4.22 -5.75 -2.81
N GLU A 440 4.84 -4.73 -2.21
CA GLU A 440 4.13 -3.53 -1.70
C GLU A 440 3.82 -2.48 -2.78
N HIS A 441 4.55 -2.48 -3.89
CA HIS A 441 4.48 -1.43 -4.92
C HIS A 441 3.69 -1.89 -6.14
N ARG A 442 3.66 -3.20 -6.40
CA ARG A 442 2.90 -3.78 -7.50
C ARG A 442 1.43 -3.91 -7.12
N HIS A 443 0.56 -3.29 -7.89
CA HIS A 443 -0.88 -3.36 -7.69
C HIS A 443 -1.49 -4.52 -8.50
N LEU A 444 -1.67 -5.69 -7.87
CA LEU A 444 -2.22 -6.89 -8.51
C LEU A 444 -3.76 -6.99 -8.44
N SER A 445 -4.39 -6.15 -7.61
CA SER A 445 -5.83 -6.14 -7.36
C SER A 445 -6.63 -5.31 -8.37
N PRO A 446 -7.95 -5.53 -8.51
CA PRO A 446 -8.70 -6.65 -7.92
C PRO A 446 -8.26 -8.00 -8.49
N VAL A 447 -8.11 -9.00 -7.63
CA VAL A 447 -7.89 -10.38 -8.04
C VAL A 447 -9.25 -11.01 -8.30
N ALA A 448 -9.49 -11.49 -9.52
CA ALA A 448 -10.70 -12.23 -9.85
C ALA A 448 -10.48 -13.73 -9.64
N VAL A 449 -11.31 -14.33 -8.80
CA VAL A 449 -11.36 -15.77 -8.55
C VAL A 449 -12.67 -16.30 -9.14
N MET A 450 -12.55 -17.00 -10.27
CA MET A 450 -13.68 -17.48 -11.06
C MET A 450 -13.83 -19.00 -10.91
N SER A 451 -14.99 -19.45 -10.51
CA SER A 451 -15.26 -20.86 -10.16
C SER A 451 -15.95 -21.61 -11.30
N ASP A 452 -15.68 -22.92 -11.41
CA ASP A 452 -16.32 -23.77 -12.42
C ASP A 452 -17.84 -23.97 -12.29
N ASN A 453 -18.44 -23.55 -11.17
CA ASN A 453 -19.89 -23.47 -10.98
C ASN A 453 -20.48 -22.07 -11.30
N GLY A 454 -19.70 -21.16 -11.89
CA GLY A 454 -20.21 -19.93 -12.51
C GLY A 454 -20.20 -18.67 -11.62
N TYR A 455 -19.48 -18.67 -10.50
CA TYR A 455 -19.30 -17.48 -9.65
C TYR A 455 -18.00 -16.73 -9.96
N ILE A 456 -18.02 -15.41 -9.79
CA ILE A 456 -16.84 -14.53 -9.79
C ILE A 456 -16.77 -13.78 -8.47
N ASP A 457 -15.66 -13.97 -7.76
CA ASP A 457 -15.28 -13.19 -6.58
C ASP A 457 -14.17 -12.19 -6.93
N LEU A 458 -14.25 -10.98 -6.39
CA LEU A 458 -13.23 -9.94 -6.55
C LEU A 458 -12.60 -9.64 -5.19
N ILE A 459 -11.27 -9.56 -5.16
CA ILE A 459 -10.48 -9.44 -3.93
C ILE A 459 -9.52 -8.26 -4.07
N ASN A 460 -9.60 -7.28 -3.17
CA ASN A 460 -8.80 -6.06 -3.28
C ASN A 460 -7.45 -6.16 -2.56
N GLY A 461 -7.33 -7.01 -1.55
CA GLY A 461 -6.20 -7.07 -0.64
C GLY A 461 -6.27 -6.02 0.47
N PRO A 462 -5.31 -6.04 1.41
CA PRO A 462 -5.29 -5.14 2.56
C PRO A 462 -5.13 -3.66 2.14
N PRO A 463 -5.61 -2.72 2.97
CA PRO A 463 -5.40 -1.29 2.78
C PRO A 463 -3.91 -0.91 2.87
N ASN A 464 -3.58 0.27 2.36
CA ASN A 464 -2.29 0.88 2.62
C ASN A 464 -2.09 1.13 4.13
N ARG A 465 -0.94 0.68 4.64
CA ARG A 465 -0.51 0.83 6.04
C ARG A 465 0.70 1.78 6.19
N ALA A 466 1.26 2.29 5.08
CA ALA A 466 2.31 3.30 5.12
C ALA A 466 1.74 4.64 5.60
N CYS A 467 2.53 5.38 6.38
CA CYS A 467 2.05 6.58 7.06
C CYS A 467 2.37 7.88 6.30
N CYS A 468 2.83 7.83 5.04
CA CYS A 468 3.22 9.03 4.28
C CYS A 468 2.32 9.29 3.06
N ASN A 469 2.28 10.54 2.58
CA ASN A 469 1.52 10.95 1.39
C ASN A 469 2.44 11.12 0.18
N GLY A 470 2.10 10.47 -0.93
CA GLY A 470 2.92 10.48 -2.14
C GLY A 470 2.73 9.22 -2.98
N TYR A 471 3.09 9.27 -4.28
CA TYR A 471 3.19 8.05 -5.10
C TYR A 471 4.20 7.04 -4.49
N ALA A 472 5.27 7.55 -3.86
CA ALA A 472 6.26 6.76 -3.13
C ALA A 472 5.74 6.09 -1.83
N CYS A 473 4.50 6.39 -1.42
CA CYS A 473 3.89 5.92 -0.17
C CYS A 473 2.65 5.04 -0.37
N ARG A 474 2.33 4.69 -1.62
CA ARG A 474 1.23 3.77 -1.95
C ARG A 474 1.66 2.32 -1.77
N LYS A 475 1.98 1.95 -0.53
CA LYS A 475 2.44 0.59 -0.18
C LYS A 475 1.24 -0.29 0.19
N ARG A 476 0.92 -1.26 -0.64
CA ARG A 476 -0.12 -2.27 -0.36
C ARG A 476 0.48 -3.62 -0.65
N VAL A 477 0.70 -4.42 0.39
CA VAL A 477 1.20 -5.78 0.21
C VAL A 477 0.22 -6.58 -0.65
N SER A 478 0.75 -7.24 -1.67
CA SER A 478 -0.02 -8.11 -2.56
C SER A 478 -0.24 -9.49 -1.91
N THR A 479 -1.01 -9.49 -0.83
CA THR A 479 -1.49 -10.69 -0.13
C THR A 479 -3.02 -10.68 -0.12
N PHE A 480 -3.64 -11.71 -0.69
CA PHE A 480 -5.08 -11.78 -0.89
C PHE A 480 -5.67 -12.97 -0.14
N MET A 481 -6.82 -12.76 0.50
CA MET A 481 -7.58 -13.81 1.17
C MET A 481 -8.83 -14.14 0.37
N SER A 482 -8.98 -15.38 -0.05
CA SER A 482 -10.17 -15.89 -0.74
C SER A 482 -10.85 -16.96 0.09
N ILE A 483 -12.17 -17.07 -0.01
CA ILE A 483 -12.92 -18.20 0.54
C ILE A 483 -13.28 -19.11 -0.64
N VAL A 484 -12.89 -20.37 -0.54
CA VAL A 484 -13.00 -21.35 -1.63
C VAL A 484 -13.66 -22.63 -1.15
N GLN A 485 -14.35 -23.29 -2.08
CA GLN A 485 -15.03 -24.55 -1.89
C GLN A 485 -14.12 -25.70 -2.32
N SER A 486 -13.93 -26.70 -1.47
CA SER A 486 -13.22 -27.93 -1.83
C SER A 486 -13.86 -28.66 -3.01
N GLN A 487 -13.05 -29.38 -3.80
CA GLN A 487 -13.44 -30.14 -4.99
C GLN A 487 -13.97 -29.29 -6.16
N HIS A 488 -13.54 -28.03 -6.23
CA HIS A 488 -13.83 -27.12 -7.34
C HIS A 488 -12.57 -26.65 -8.05
N LYS A 489 -12.78 -26.16 -9.27
CA LYS A 489 -11.73 -25.56 -10.10
C LYS A 489 -11.90 -24.06 -10.07
N TYR A 490 -10.79 -23.34 -9.91
CA TYR A 490 -10.78 -21.88 -9.89
C TYR A 490 -9.79 -21.31 -10.90
N LEU A 491 -10.24 -20.40 -11.74
CA LEU A 491 -9.40 -19.57 -12.59
C LEU A 491 -9.12 -18.26 -11.85
N ILE A 492 -7.86 -17.85 -11.83
CA ILE A 492 -7.38 -16.68 -11.11
C ILE A 492 -6.78 -15.70 -12.12
N TYR A 493 -7.27 -14.47 -12.09
CA TYR A 493 -6.79 -13.37 -12.94
C TYR A 493 -6.38 -12.19 -12.06
N LEU A 494 -5.24 -11.58 -12.39
CA LEU A 494 -4.70 -10.39 -11.75
C LEU A 494 -4.92 -9.18 -12.66
N THR A 495 -5.01 -7.98 -12.11
CA THR A 495 -5.22 -6.74 -12.89
C THR A 495 -3.95 -6.22 -13.55
N SER A 496 -2.78 -6.66 -13.07
CA SER A 496 -1.47 -6.25 -13.58
C SER A 496 -0.59 -7.48 -13.84
N THR A 497 0.64 -7.24 -14.30
CA THR A 497 1.61 -8.27 -14.63
C THR A 497 1.83 -9.21 -13.44
N PRO A 498 1.59 -10.53 -13.60
CA PRO A 498 1.80 -11.49 -12.52
C PRO A 498 3.24 -11.49 -12.01
N PRO A 499 3.44 -11.75 -10.70
CA PRO A 499 4.77 -11.77 -10.10
C PRO A 499 5.63 -12.94 -10.61
N ASN A 500 6.94 -12.77 -10.51
CA ASN A 500 7.91 -13.81 -10.83
C ASN A 500 7.79 -15.00 -9.88
N GLN A 501 7.45 -14.75 -8.62
CA GLN A 501 7.08 -15.78 -7.66
C GLN A 501 5.75 -15.44 -6.96
N ILE A 502 4.81 -16.38 -6.99
CA ILE A 502 3.54 -16.31 -6.26
C ILE A 502 3.34 -17.60 -5.45
N ARG A 503 2.78 -17.45 -4.25
CA ARG A 503 2.58 -18.54 -3.30
C ARG A 503 1.11 -18.70 -2.94
N PHE A 504 0.70 -19.95 -2.78
CA PHE A 504 -0.64 -20.37 -2.39
C PHE A 504 -0.60 -21.28 -1.16
N ARG A 505 -1.52 -21.09 -0.23
CA ARG A 505 -1.73 -21.95 0.95
C ARG A 505 -3.20 -21.96 1.37
N ILE A 506 -3.66 -23.08 1.92
CA ILE A 506 -4.99 -23.21 2.52
C ILE A 506 -4.82 -23.25 4.03
N LEU A 507 -5.58 -22.43 4.77
CA LEU A 507 -5.45 -22.34 6.22
C LEU A 507 -6.25 -23.43 6.94
N HIS A 508 -5.69 -23.93 8.05
CA HIS A 508 -6.33 -24.84 9.01
C HIS A 508 -7.12 -25.96 8.35
N SER A 509 -6.44 -26.73 7.50
CA SER A 509 -7.03 -27.70 6.59
C SER A 509 -6.28 -29.04 6.63
N ASP A 510 -6.76 -30.02 5.87
CA ASP A 510 -6.17 -31.35 5.78
C ASP A 510 -6.03 -31.82 4.32
N ALA A 511 -5.37 -32.97 4.11
CA ALA A 511 -5.08 -33.50 2.77
C ALA A 511 -6.33 -33.91 1.95
N ASN A 512 -7.52 -33.99 2.57
CA ASN A 512 -8.77 -34.29 1.88
C ASN A 512 -9.35 -33.08 1.17
N ILE A 513 -8.95 -31.88 1.59
CA ILE A 513 -9.34 -30.62 0.93
C ILE A 513 -8.47 -30.46 -0.30
N LYS A 514 -9.09 -30.45 -1.47
CA LYS A 514 -8.38 -30.38 -2.76
C LYS A 514 -9.02 -29.37 -3.68
N LEU A 515 -8.17 -28.57 -4.34
CA LEU A 515 -8.58 -27.57 -5.33
C LEU A 515 -7.71 -27.72 -6.58
N ILE A 516 -8.30 -27.46 -7.75
CA ILE A 516 -7.52 -27.22 -8.96
C ILE A 516 -7.54 -25.72 -9.22
N LEU A 517 -6.40 -25.07 -9.08
CA LEU A 517 -6.25 -23.64 -9.33
C LEU A 517 -5.58 -23.45 -10.68
N ALA A 518 -5.89 -22.33 -11.35
CA ALA A 518 -5.25 -21.94 -12.58
C ALA A 518 -4.99 -20.45 -12.60
N LEU A 519 -3.72 -20.03 -12.65
CA LEU A 519 -3.34 -18.62 -12.70
C LEU A 519 -3.00 -18.21 -14.14
N HIS A 520 -3.56 -17.08 -14.58
CA HIS A 520 -3.23 -16.48 -15.88
C HIS A 520 -1.86 -15.80 -15.85
N TYR A 521 -1.03 -16.06 -16.86
CA TYR A 521 0.23 -15.35 -17.10
C TYR A 521 0.20 -14.64 -18.46
N GLU A 522 0.59 -13.37 -18.52
CA GLU A 522 0.74 -12.63 -19.79
C GLU A 522 2.03 -13.01 -20.55
N SER A 523 2.49 -14.25 -20.38
CA SER A 523 3.83 -14.69 -20.75
C SER A 523 3.83 -16.16 -21.17
N LEU A 524 4.64 -16.50 -22.17
CA LEU A 524 4.89 -17.90 -22.58
C LEU A 524 6.15 -18.49 -21.93
N GLN A 525 6.76 -17.75 -21.01
CA GLN A 525 7.88 -18.22 -20.19
C GLN A 525 7.45 -19.47 -19.41
N GLN A 526 8.41 -20.27 -18.99
CA GLN A 526 8.09 -21.52 -18.29
C GLN A 526 7.61 -21.19 -16.88
N ILE A 527 6.48 -21.78 -16.47
CA ILE A 527 5.98 -21.68 -15.10
C ILE A 527 6.34 -22.97 -14.38
N ASP A 528 7.26 -22.87 -13.43
CA ASP A 528 7.68 -23.99 -12.60
C ASP A 528 6.88 -24.01 -11.30
N VAL A 529 6.42 -25.20 -10.90
CA VAL A 529 5.62 -25.40 -9.70
C VAL A 529 6.44 -26.14 -8.65
N TYR A 530 6.41 -25.64 -7.42
CA TYR A 530 7.06 -26.24 -6.27
C TYR A 530 5.99 -26.54 -5.22
N ALA A 531 6.03 -27.74 -4.65
CA ALA A 531 5.20 -28.18 -3.54
C ALA A 531 6.08 -28.37 -2.30
N ASN A 532 5.83 -27.60 -1.24
CA ASN A 532 6.66 -27.57 -0.02
C ASN A 532 8.16 -27.43 -0.37
N ASP A 533 8.47 -26.43 -1.19
CA ASP A 533 9.81 -26.13 -1.74
C ASP A 533 10.43 -27.19 -2.67
N GLY A 534 9.75 -28.31 -2.92
CA GLY A 534 10.18 -29.35 -3.86
C GLY A 534 9.62 -29.14 -5.28
N TYR A 535 10.49 -29.12 -6.30
CA TYR A 535 10.05 -28.99 -7.71
C TYR A 535 9.17 -30.17 -8.15
N VAL A 536 8.04 -29.87 -8.81
CA VAL A 536 7.13 -30.87 -9.38
C VAL A 536 7.08 -30.71 -10.90
N SER A 537 7.52 -31.74 -11.63
CA SER A 537 7.51 -31.71 -13.10
C SER A 537 6.08 -31.64 -13.67
N PRO A 538 5.85 -30.90 -14.77
CA PRO A 538 4.55 -30.84 -15.44
C PRO A 538 4.05 -32.21 -15.93
N THR A 539 2.73 -32.39 -15.98
CA THR A 539 2.09 -33.67 -16.36
C THR A 539 2.34 -34.09 -17.80
N ASN A 540 2.72 -33.16 -18.68
CA ASN A 540 3.05 -33.41 -20.09
C ASN A 540 4.55 -33.64 -20.34
N ARG A 541 5.33 -33.94 -19.30
CA ARG A 541 6.75 -34.34 -19.43
C ARG A 541 6.90 -35.63 -20.25
N ASP A 542 7.82 -35.61 -21.21
CA ASP A 542 8.29 -36.81 -21.91
C ASP A 542 9.23 -37.61 -21.01
N LEU A 543 8.83 -38.85 -20.67
CA LEU A 543 9.60 -39.75 -19.82
C LEU A 543 10.75 -40.44 -20.57
N SER A 544 10.85 -40.26 -21.89
CA SER A 544 11.95 -40.80 -22.70
C SER A 544 13.28 -40.08 -22.47
N TYR A 545 13.25 -38.88 -21.86
CA TYR A 545 14.42 -38.07 -21.57
C TYR A 545 14.70 -37.96 -20.07
N PRO A 546 15.97 -38.03 -19.63
CA PRO A 546 16.34 -37.89 -18.22
C PRO A 546 16.21 -36.44 -17.72
N PHE A 547 16.13 -35.47 -18.62
CA PHE A 547 15.88 -34.04 -18.36
C PHE A 547 14.45 -33.64 -18.73
N LEU A 548 14.05 -32.40 -18.41
CA LEU A 548 12.71 -31.91 -18.72
C LEU A 548 12.55 -31.64 -20.21
N VAL A 549 11.69 -32.42 -20.86
CA VAL A 549 11.16 -32.18 -22.21
C VAL A 549 9.65 -32.25 -22.14
N LEU A 550 8.96 -31.29 -22.75
CA LEU A 550 7.51 -31.16 -22.75
C LEU A 550 6.94 -31.64 -24.09
N THR A 551 5.84 -32.38 -24.00
CA THR A 551 5.03 -32.81 -25.13
C THR A 551 3.79 -31.94 -25.28
N ASP A 552 3.10 -32.06 -26.42
CA ASP A 552 1.83 -31.35 -26.68
C ASP A 552 0.60 -32.12 -26.17
N GLN A 553 0.79 -32.99 -25.18
CA GLN A 553 -0.31 -33.69 -24.51
C GLN A 553 -1.19 -32.69 -23.75
N PRO A 554 -2.53 -32.90 -23.71
CA PRO A 554 -3.45 -31.99 -23.03
C PRO A 554 -3.27 -32.01 -21.51
N ASN A 555 -3.93 -31.06 -20.83
CA ASN A 555 -3.97 -30.99 -19.37
C ASN A 555 -4.48 -32.31 -18.75
N ASN A 556 -3.68 -32.91 -17.87
CA ASN A 556 -4.01 -34.14 -17.14
C ASN A 556 -4.02 -33.94 -15.61
N VAL A 557 -4.14 -32.70 -15.14
CA VAL A 557 -4.32 -32.37 -13.73
C VAL A 557 -5.77 -32.67 -13.32
N THR A 558 -5.95 -33.58 -12.36
CA THR A 558 -7.27 -34.01 -11.86
C THR A 558 -7.27 -34.05 -10.33
N PHE A 559 -8.44 -34.16 -9.68
CA PHE A 559 -8.50 -34.28 -8.21
C PHE A 559 -7.86 -35.56 -7.64
N ALA A 560 -7.59 -36.55 -8.50
CA ALA A 560 -6.85 -37.76 -8.15
C ALA A 560 -5.32 -37.57 -8.19
N SER A 561 -4.84 -36.48 -8.81
CA SER A 561 -3.42 -36.15 -8.89
C SER A 561 -2.85 -35.81 -7.51
N GLN A 562 -1.53 -35.95 -7.37
CA GLN A 562 -0.81 -35.55 -6.16
C GLN A 562 -0.72 -34.00 -6.08
N PRO A 563 -0.65 -33.41 -4.88
CA PRO A 563 -0.41 -31.97 -4.72
C PRO A 563 0.83 -31.51 -5.51
N GLY A 564 0.73 -30.34 -6.12
CA GLY A 564 1.75 -29.78 -7.02
C GLY A 564 1.72 -30.31 -8.46
N SER A 565 0.92 -31.34 -8.77
CA SER A 565 0.71 -31.78 -10.16
C SER A 565 0.19 -30.62 -11.00
N ASN A 566 0.87 -30.31 -12.09
CA ASN A 566 0.68 -29.05 -12.81
C ASN A 566 0.74 -29.20 -14.33
N TYR A 567 0.18 -28.21 -15.03
CA TYR A 567 0.19 -28.09 -16.48
C TYR A 567 0.06 -26.63 -16.90
N PHE A 568 1.00 -26.13 -17.72
CA PHE A 568 0.90 -24.80 -18.31
C PHE A 568 0.25 -24.88 -19.69
N ASN A 569 -0.98 -24.40 -19.78
CA ASN A 569 -1.70 -24.29 -21.05
C ASN A 569 -1.21 -23.05 -21.80
N ARG A 570 -0.32 -23.26 -22.78
CA ARG A 570 0.25 -22.18 -23.61
C ARG A 570 -0.78 -21.43 -24.45
N THR A 571 -1.91 -22.05 -24.79
CA THR A 571 -2.94 -21.41 -25.64
C THR A 571 -3.81 -20.44 -24.83
N THR A 572 -4.21 -20.81 -23.61
CA THR A 572 -4.93 -19.90 -22.70
C THR A 572 -4.00 -19.09 -21.80
N GLN A 573 -2.70 -19.37 -21.82
CA GLN A 573 -1.70 -18.90 -20.87
C GLN A 573 -2.07 -19.13 -19.39
N MET A 574 -2.69 -20.28 -19.10
CA MET A 574 -3.14 -20.64 -17.74
C MET A 574 -2.23 -21.72 -17.14
N ALA A 575 -1.67 -21.45 -15.97
CA ALA A 575 -0.89 -22.40 -15.18
C ALA A 575 -1.80 -23.16 -14.22
N TYR A 576 -2.22 -24.37 -14.61
CA TYR A 576 -3.04 -25.26 -13.78
C TYR A 576 -2.16 -25.99 -12.76
N PHE A 577 -2.65 -26.13 -11.53
CA PHE A 577 -2.01 -26.94 -10.50
C PHE A 577 -3.03 -27.43 -9.47
N LEU A 578 -2.75 -28.59 -8.86
CA LEU A 578 -3.52 -29.10 -7.72
C LEU A 578 -2.86 -28.66 -6.40
N ILE A 579 -3.66 -28.14 -5.48
CA ILE A 579 -3.27 -27.86 -4.10
C ILE A 579 -4.18 -28.63 -3.15
N ASP A 580 -3.62 -29.08 -2.02
CA ASP A 580 -4.39 -29.64 -0.91
C ASP A 580 -4.21 -28.82 0.39
N GLY A 581 -4.91 -29.19 1.45
CA GLY A 581 -4.90 -28.45 2.71
C GLY A 581 -3.56 -28.43 3.47
N LEU A 582 -2.60 -29.29 3.12
CA LEU A 582 -1.30 -29.40 3.81
C LEU A 582 -0.12 -28.88 2.99
N THR A 583 -0.32 -28.63 1.70
CA THR A 583 0.76 -28.29 0.76
C THR A 583 0.79 -26.80 0.46
N VAL A 584 1.95 -26.19 0.65
CA VAL A 584 2.24 -24.84 0.13
C VAL A 584 2.73 -24.96 -1.31
N ILE A 585 2.13 -24.20 -2.21
CA ILE A 585 2.49 -24.20 -3.63
C ILE A 585 3.13 -22.87 -4.02
N ASP A 586 4.32 -22.91 -4.61
CA ASP A 586 4.96 -21.77 -5.26
C ASP A 586 4.95 -21.94 -6.78
N LEU A 587 4.52 -20.91 -7.50
CA LEU A 587 4.69 -20.79 -8.95
C LEU A 587 5.82 -19.81 -9.19
N LYS A 588 6.83 -20.22 -9.96
CA LYS A 588 8.00 -19.42 -10.31
C LYS A 588 8.13 -19.31 -11.82
N ILE A 589 8.24 -18.08 -12.33
CA ILE A 589 8.55 -17.82 -13.73
C ILE A 589 10.03 -18.14 -13.94
N SER A 590 10.30 -19.11 -14.81
CA SER A 590 11.64 -19.47 -15.24
C SER A 590 11.88 -18.97 -16.67
N PRO A 591 13.04 -18.32 -16.93
CA PRO A 591 13.35 -17.77 -18.24
C PRO A 591 13.42 -18.87 -19.31
N LEU A 592 12.89 -18.58 -20.49
CA LEU A 592 12.75 -19.45 -21.64
C LEU A 592 13.02 -18.64 -22.90
N LEU A 593 13.93 -19.12 -23.74
CA LEU A 593 14.14 -18.58 -25.08
C LEU A 593 13.26 -19.37 -26.05
N ILE A 594 12.32 -18.69 -26.71
CA ILE A 594 11.41 -19.31 -27.69
C ILE A 594 11.82 -18.84 -29.08
N LEU A 595 12.22 -19.79 -29.93
CA LEU A 595 12.62 -19.57 -31.31
C LEU A 595 11.56 -20.17 -32.24
N SER A 596 10.99 -19.36 -33.14
CA SER A 596 10.01 -19.81 -34.13
C SER A 596 10.58 -19.61 -35.53
N PHE A 597 11.06 -20.69 -36.14
CA PHE A 597 11.67 -20.69 -37.47
C PHE A 597 10.63 -20.99 -38.55
N GLY A 598 10.55 -20.14 -39.58
CA GLY A 598 9.80 -20.43 -40.80
C GLY A 598 10.64 -21.23 -41.78
N LEU A 599 10.13 -22.37 -42.25
CA LEU A 599 10.80 -23.28 -43.16
C LEU A 599 10.03 -23.44 -44.49
N PRO A 600 10.74 -23.64 -45.62
CA PRO A 600 10.11 -23.85 -46.92
C PRO A 600 9.29 -25.17 -46.97
N PRO A 601 8.28 -25.26 -47.86
CA PRO A 601 7.47 -26.46 -48.03
C PRO A 601 8.25 -27.57 -48.75
N GLU A 602 8.84 -28.50 -48.01
CA GLU A 602 9.27 -29.81 -48.50
C GLU A 602 8.90 -30.92 -47.51
N THR A 603 8.78 -32.17 -47.99
CA THR A 603 8.34 -33.33 -47.18
C THR A 603 9.26 -33.55 -45.98
N PRO A 604 8.77 -33.45 -44.73
CA PRO A 604 9.60 -33.67 -43.54
C PRO A 604 9.85 -35.17 -43.38
N SER A 605 10.91 -35.71 -43.98
CA SER A 605 11.13 -37.18 -43.92
C SER A 605 12.52 -37.67 -43.53
N SER A 606 13.52 -36.81 -43.30
CA SER A 606 14.80 -37.24 -42.70
C SER A 606 15.26 -36.43 -41.49
N PHE A 607 15.09 -35.10 -41.49
CA PHE A 607 15.54 -34.23 -40.38
C PHE A 607 14.73 -34.42 -39.09
N PHE A 608 13.41 -34.63 -39.21
CA PHE A 608 12.46 -34.61 -38.10
C PHE A 608 12.06 -36.00 -37.58
N SER A 609 12.51 -37.09 -38.22
CA SER A 609 12.01 -38.45 -37.97
C SER A 609 12.82 -39.23 -36.94
N ASN A 610 14.14 -39.00 -36.83
CA ASN A 610 14.99 -39.62 -35.80
C ASN A 610 15.94 -38.57 -35.21
N ASN A 611 15.98 -38.48 -33.87
CA ASN A 611 16.97 -37.70 -33.12
C ASN A 611 16.84 -36.15 -33.21
N LEU A 612 15.61 -35.64 -33.38
CA LEU A 612 15.31 -34.22 -33.57
C LEU A 612 15.94 -33.30 -32.50
N VAL A 613 15.82 -33.65 -31.22
CA VAL A 613 16.40 -32.88 -30.10
C VAL A 613 17.92 -32.77 -30.26
N ASN A 614 18.61 -33.87 -30.56
CA ASN A 614 20.06 -33.88 -30.73
C ASN A 614 20.52 -33.10 -31.97
N ASN A 615 19.77 -33.19 -33.07
CA ASN A 615 20.07 -32.44 -34.29
C ASN A 615 19.90 -30.93 -34.09
N LEU A 616 18.85 -30.51 -33.37
CA LEU A 616 18.62 -29.09 -33.07
C LEU A 616 19.65 -28.53 -32.08
N ALA A 617 20.02 -29.32 -31.07
CA ALA A 617 21.07 -28.95 -30.12
C ALA A 617 22.40 -28.68 -30.83
N ALA A 618 22.82 -29.61 -31.70
CA ALA A 618 24.03 -29.48 -32.50
C ALA A 618 24.01 -28.24 -33.42
N LEU A 619 22.85 -27.92 -34.00
CA LEU A 619 22.71 -26.76 -34.86
C LEU A 619 22.80 -25.43 -34.10
N LEU A 620 22.07 -25.32 -33.00
CA LEU A 620 21.99 -24.10 -32.20
C LEU A 620 23.25 -23.89 -31.35
N GLY A 621 24.18 -24.86 -31.35
CA GLY A 621 25.40 -24.81 -30.55
C GLY A 621 25.13 -24.91 -29.05
N VAL A 622 24.06 -25.62 -28.66
CA VAL A 622 23.62 -25.79 -27.27
C VAL A 622 23.65 -27.25 -26.87
N SER A 623 23.67 -27.54 -25.57
CA SER A 623 23.56 -28.92 -25.08
C SER A 623 22.10 -29.42 -25.16
N THR A 624 21.94 -30.74 -25.28
CA THR A 624 20.63 -31.38 -25.50
C THR A 624 19.69 -31.20 -24.30
N ASN A 625 20.25 -31.14 -23.10
CA ASN A 625 19.54 -30.82 -21.86
C ASN A 625 19.06 -29.36 -21.79
N MET A 626 19.35 -28.50 -22.77
CA MET A 626 18.78 -27.14 -22.84
C MET A 626 17.45 -27.10 -23.58
N ILE A 627 17.13 -28.09 -24.40
CA ILE A 627 15.88 -28.11 -25.17
C ILE A 627 14.74 -28.57 -24.25
N ARG A 628 13.73 -27.71 -24.08
CA ARG A 628 12.54 -27.96 -23.25
C ARG A 628 11.36 -28.43 -24.07
N ARG A 629 11.23 -27.96 -25.31
CA ARG A 629 10.13 -28.33 -26.20
C ARG A 629 10.53 -28.14 -27.65
N VAL A 630 10.03 -29.03 -28.51
CA VAL A 630 10.11 -28.92 -29.97
C VAL A 630 8.73 -29.18 -30.54
N ASN A 631 8.21 -28.25 -31.33
CA ASN A 631 6.89 -28.38 -31.96
C ASN A 631 6.95 -27.98 -33.44
N ILE A 632 6.31 -28.77 -34.29
CA ILE A 632 6.24 -28.54 -35.74
C ILE A 632 4.79 -28.22 -36.09
N VAL A 633 4.54 -26.98 -36.48
CA VAL A 633 3.20 -26.51 -36.85
C VAL A 633 3.09 -26.41 -38.37
N SER A 634 2.14 -27.14 -38.96
CA SER A 634 1.79 -26.97 -40.38
C SER A 634 0.89 -25.75 -40.57
N ALA A 635 1.04 -25.00 -41.65
CA ALA A 635 0.24 -23.80 -41.94
C ALA A 635 -1.27 -24.06 -42.19
N ASN A 636 -1.77 -25.29 -42.03
CA ASN A 636 -3.08 -25.75 -42.54
C ASN A 636 -4.25 -25.74 -41.52
N ASN A 637 -4.25 -24.88 -40.50
CA ASN A 637 -5.43 -24.78 -39.60
C ASN A 637 -6.48 -23.72 -40.02
N ASN A 638 -6.27 -23.00 -41.12
CA ASN A 638 -7.24 -22.02 -41.61
C ASN A 638 -7.82 -22.44 -42.97
N THR A 639 -9.08 -22.88 -43.00
CA THR A 639 -9.75 -23.54 -44.14
C THR A 639 -9.96 -22.65 -45.38
N ARG A 640 -9.60 -21.35 -45.34
CA ARG A 640 -9.80 -20.39 -46.45
C ARG A 640 -8.60 -20.11 -47.36
N VAL A 641 -7.37 -20.51 -47.02
CA VAL A 641 -6.18 -20.18 -47.84
C VAL A 641 -5.58 -21.45 -48.45
N ARG A 642 -6.24 -22.00 -49.46
CA ARG A 642 -5.83 -23.25 -50.12
C ARG A 642 -5.04 -23.05 -51.43
N ARG A 643 -4.42 -21.87 -51.62
CA ARG A 643 -3.72 -21.50 -52.88
C ARG A 643 -2.46 -20.63 -52.68
N SER A 644 -1.46 -21.14 -51.96
CA SER A 644 -0.03 -20.92 -52.25
C SER A 644 0.78 -21.95 -51.43
N GLY A 645 1.90 -22.46 -51.96
CA GLY A 645 2.66 -23.55 -51.33
C GLY A 645 3.03 -23.23 -49.87
N SER A 646 2.52 -24.02 -48.92
CA SER A 646 2.50 -23.68 -47.50
C SER A 646 3.67 -24.29 -46.72
N GLY A 647 4.61 -23.44 -46.28
CA GLY A 647 5.73 -23.83 -45.40
C GLY A 647 5.31 -24.29 -43.99
N TYR A 648 6.29 -24.71 -43.17
CA TYR A 648 6.09 -25.16 -41.79
C TYR A 648 6.79 -24.22 -40.80
N THR A 649 6.26 -24.09 -39.59
CA THR A 649 6.90 -23.35 -38.49
C THR A 649 7.45 -24.34 -37.45
N LEU A 650 8.75 -24.29 -37.21
CA LEU A 650 9.42 -25.05 -36.15
C LEU A 650 9.61 -24.16 -34.92
N ILE A 651 9.01 -24.55 -33.80
CA ILE A 651 9.15 -23.86 -32.51
C ILE A 651 10.11 -24.67 -31.63
N VAL A 652 11.15 -24.01 -31.14
CA VAL A 652 12.15 -24.58 -30.21
C VAL A 652 12.21 -23.71 -28.96
N GLU A 653 12.09 -24.34 -27.80
CA GLU A 653 12.14 -23.67 -26.51
C GLU A 653 13.40 -24.12 -25.76
N LEU A 654 14.22 -23.16 -25.32
CA LEU A 654 15.52 -23.40 -24.70
C LEU A 654 15.59 -22.81 -23.29
N ARG A 655 16.27 -23.50 -22.37
CA ARG A 655 16.54 -23.08 -20.99
C ARG A 655 17.80 -23.76 -20.45
N THR A 656 18.60 -23.09 -19.62
CA THR A 656 19.89 -23.63 -19.13
C THR A 656 19.83 -24.41 -17.82
N ASP A 657 18.76 -24.28 -17.03
CA ASP A 657 18.70 -24.91 -15.70
C ASP A 657 18.58 -26.45 -15.79
N GLU A 658 19.30 -27.17 -14.92
CA GLU A 658 18.83 -28.50 -14.54
C GLU A 658 17.68 -28.31 -13.55
N ALA A 659 16.60 -29.07 -13.69
CA ALA A 659 15.35 -28.89 -12.96
C ALA A 659 15.44 -29.18 -11.43
N ARG A 660 16.35 -28.53 -10.68
CA ARG A 660 16.56 -28.77 -9.25
C ARG A 660 16.82 -27.47 -8.47
N ASN A 661 15.97 -27.26 -7.46
CA ASN A 661 16.17 -26.44 -6.26
C ASN A 661 16.96 -25.14 -6.47
N LEU A 662 16.30 -24.13 -7.05
CA LEU A 662 16.75 -22.74 -7.01
C LEU A 662 16.66 -22.20 -5.58
N THR A 663 17.65 -22.57 -4.77
CA THR A 663 18.03 -21.84 -3.56
C THR A 663 19.22 -20.96 -3.93
N GLY A 664 18.94 -19.90 -4.70
CA GLY A 664 19.94 -18.88 -5.06
C GLY A 664 19.95 -18.54 -6.55
N TYR A 665 19.95 -17.23 -6.82
CA TYR A 665 20.28 -16.67 -8.13
C TYR A 665 21.75 -16.97 -8.43
N ASN A 666 22.03 -17.86 -9.39
CA ASN A 666 23.38 -18.08 -9.88
C ASN A 666 23.63 -17.16 -11.08
N ALA A 667 24.19 -15.97 -10.81
CA ALA A 667 24.43 -14.93 -11.81
C ALA A 667 25.18 -15.46 -13.05
N THR A 668 26.10 -16.40 -12.83
CA THR A 668 26.97 -16.98 -13.86
C THR A 668 26.22 -17.85 -14.86
N GLU A 669 25.19 -18.60 -14.42
CA GLU A 669 24.36 -19.43 -15.31
C GLU A 669 23.36 -18.58 -16.11
N THR A 670 22.84 -17.52 -15.50
CA THR A 670 21.97 -16.55 -16.18
C THR A 670 22.76 -15.84 -17.27
N GLU A 671 23.96 -15.34 -16.95
CA GLU A 671 24.85 -14.70 -17.92
C GLU A 671 25.24 -15.65 -19.06
N ALA A 672 25.51 -16.92 -18.76
CA ALA A 672 25.76 -17.93 -19.79
C ALA A 672 24.54 -18.14 -20.71
N PHE A 673 23.32 -18.19 -20.16
CA PHE A 673 22.10 -18.32 -20.97
C PHE A 673 21.83 -17.12 -21.86
N LEU A 674 22.04 -15.91 -21.32
CA LEU A 674 21.94 -14.68 -22.09
C LEU A 674 22.99 -14.65 -23.19
N ASN A 675 24.22 -15.10 -22.94
CA ASN A 675 25.25 -15.23 -23.97
C ASN A 675 24.87 -16.22 -25.09
N TYR A 676 24.28 -17.38 -24.76
CA TYR A 676 23.74 -18.30 -25.77
C TYR A 676 22.62 -17.64 -26.60
N THR A 677 21.71 -16.93 -25.91
CA THR A 677 20.64 -16.18 -26.56
C THR A 677 21.20 -15.16 -27.54
N SER A 678 22.10 -14.29 -27.09
CA SER A 678 22.77 -13.29 -27.91
C SER A 678 23.49 -13.93 -29.10
N THR A 679 24.22 -15.04 -28.89
CA THR A 679 24.94 -15.75 -29.94
C THR A 679 24.01 -16.24 -31.05
N ILE A 680 22.91 -16.93 -30.69
CA ILE A 680 21.95 -17.49 -31.67
C ILE A 680 21.30 -16.36 -32.48
N LEU A 681 20.82 -15.31 -31.82
CA LEU A 681 20.16 -14.18 -32.48
C LEU A 681 21.12 -13.47 -33.43
N ASN A 682 22.33 -13.20 -32.97
CA ASN A 682 23.34 -12.53 -33.77
C ASN A 682 23.80 -13.35 -34.98
N GLN A 683 24.00 -14.67 -34.81
CA GLN A 683 24.35 -15.56 -35.92
C GLN A 683 23.25 -15.58 -36.99
N TYR A 684 21.98 -15.53 -36.59
CA TYR A 684 20.87 -15.40 -37.55
C TYR A 684 20.91 -14.06 -38.29
N GLN A 685 21.08 -12.94 -37.58
CA GLN A 685 21.07 -11.59 -38.19
C GLN A 685 22.26 -11.33 -39.12
N CYS A 686 23.36 -12.07 -38.94
CA CYS A 686 24.53 -12.05 -39.82
C CYS A 686 24.50 -13.09 -40.96
N GLY A 687 23.44 -13.89 -41.08
CA GLY A 687 23.35 -14.94 -42.11
C GLY A 687 24.14 -16.23 -41.82
N GLN A 688 24.85 -16.31 -40.68
CA GLN A 688 25.71 -17.43 -40.32
C GLN A 688 24.91 -18.66 -39.93
N LEU A 689 23.83 -18.50 -39.16
CA LEU A 689 22.98 -19.61 -38.74
C LEU A 689 22.32 -20.29 -39.94
N GLN A 690 21.90 -19.51 -40.95
CA GLN A 690 21.34 -19.98 -42.21
C GLN A 690 22.38 -20.77 -43.01
N ALA A 691 23.63 -20.30 -43.05
CA ALA A 691 24.72 -21.01 -43.70
C ALA A 691 25.06 -22.34 -43.00
N ILE A 692 25.06 -22.37 -41.67
CA ILE A 692 25.22 -23.58 -40.86
C ILE A 692 24.06 -24.56 -41.16
N TRP A 693 22.81 -24.09 -41.20
CA TRP A 693 21.67 -24.94 -41.53
C TRP A 693 21.80 -25.56 -42.92
N LYS A 694 22.16 -24.75 -43.92
CA LYS A 694 22.32 -25.20 -45.30
C LYS A 694 23.42 -26.24 -45.46
N ALA A 695 24.51 -26.13 -44.69
CA ALA A 695 25.65 -27.05 -44.76
C ALA A 695 25.43 -28.37 -44.00
N HIS A 696 24.43 -28.46 -43.12
CA HIS A 696 24.19 -29.64 -42.30
C HIS A 696 23.59 -30.79 -43.13
N SER A 697 24.19 -31.98 -43.07
CA SER A 697 23.81 -33.13 -43.91
C SER A 697 22.34 -33.55 -43.77
N SER A 698 21.76 -33.35 -42.59
CA SER A 698 20.36 -33.71 -42.28
C SER A 698 19.30 -32.75 -42.83
N THR A 699 19.65 -31.54 -43.30
CA THR A 699 18.67 -30.51 -43.70
C THR A 699 18.37 -30.48 -45.20
N ASN A 700 19.06 -31.28 -46.02
CA ASN A 700 18.90 -31.32 -47.48
C ASN A 700 18.98 -29.92 -48.14
N ASN A 701 19.96 -29.08 -47.71
CA ASN A 701 20.13 -27.69 -48.15
C ASN A 701 18.97 -26.73 -47.82
N THR A 702 18.02 -27.12 -46.96
CA THR A 702 16.98 -26.22 -46.45
C THR A 702 17.52 -25.33 -45.33
N TYR A 703 16.99 -24.11 -45.20
CA TYR A 703 17.41 -23.12 -44.22
C TYR A 703 16.20 -22.22 -43.81
N PRO A 704 16.26 -21.44 -42.71
CA PRO A 704 15.14 -20.68 -42.23
C PRO A 704 14.92 -19.49 -43.15
N THR A 705 13.67 -19.25 -43.55
CA THR A 705 13.29 -18.05 -44.29
C THR A 705 12.85 -16.91 -43.37
N SER A 706 12.51 -17.22 -42.11
CA SER A 706 12.15 -16.24 -41.08
C SER A 706 12.45 -16.77 -39.68
N LEU A 707 12.64 -15.85 -38.73
CA LEU A 707 12.78 -16.16 -37.31
C LEU A 707 12.02 -15.13 -36.48
N THR A 708 11.12 -15.60 -35.61
CA THR A 708 10.55 -14.81 -34.52
C THR A 708 11.12 -15.32 -33.21
N VAL A 709 11.50 -14.41 -32.32
CA VAL A 709 12.07 -14.70 -31.01
C VAL A 709 11.20 -14.14 -29.90
N GLN A 710 11.01 -14.90 -28.83
CA GLN A 710 10.71 -14.37 -27.50
C GLN A 710 11.92 -14.65 -26.62
N GLU A 711 12.60 -13.59 -26.19
CA GLU A 711 13.81 -13.70 -25.37
C GLU A 711 13.48 -14.11 -23.92
N PRO A 712 14.47 -14.55 -23.14
CA PRO A 712 14.35 -14.70 -21.70
C PRO A 712 13.81 -13.43 -21.03
N PHE A 713 12.97 -13.58 -20.01
CA PHE A 713 12.43 -12.48 -19.19
C PHE A 713 11.55 -11.46 -19.93
N THR A 714 11.28 -11.64 -21.22
CA THR A 714 10.35 -10.78 -21.98
C THR A 714 9.05 -11.50 -22.31
N GLN A 715 7.99 -10.70 -22.35
CA GLN A 715 6.65 -11.12 -22.79
C GLN A 715 6.42 -10.81 -24.27
N VAL A 716 7.30 -10.03 -24.90
CA VAL A 716 7.13 -9.53 -26.27
C VAL A 716 7.89 -10.41 -27.25
N GLN A 717 7.22 -10.79 -28.34
CA GLN A 717 7.84 -11.42 -29.49
C GLN A 717 8.41 -10.37 -30.43
N ALA A 718 9.60 -10.62 -30.96
CA ALA A 718 10.24 -9.79 -31.96
C ALA A 718 10.57 -10.60 -33.22
N VAL A 719 10.34 -10.02 -34.39
CA VAL A 719 10.82 -10.56 -35.66
C VAL A 719 12.29 -10.20 -35.80
N LEU A 720 13.11 -11.18 -36.20
CA LEU A 720 14.51 -10.95 -36.56
C LEU A 720 14.69 -10.97 -38.06
N ASP A 721 15.43 -9.99 -38.54
CA ASP A 721 15.83 -9.85 -39.93
C ASP A 721 17.35 -9.81 -40.08
N THR A 722 17.82 -10.13 -41.29
CA THR A 722 19.23 -10.03 -41.67
C THR A 722 19.57 -8.64 -42.16
N ILE A 723 20.73 -8.11 -41.77
CA ILE A 723 21.20 -6.79 -42.20
C ILE A 723 21.71 -6.85 -43.65
N ASP A 724 21.27 -5.90 -44.47
CA ASP A 724 21.80 -5.66 -45.82
C ASP A 724 22.73 -4.43 -45.85
N HIS A 725 22.22 -3.27 -45.43
CA HIS A 725 22.99 -2.02 -45.35
C HIS A 725 22.48 -1.09 -44.23
N ILE A 726 23.27 -0.07 -43.89
CA ILE A 726 22.90 0.99 -42.94
C ILE A 726 22.89 2.37 -43.60
N THR A 727 22.10 3.30 -43.09
CA THR A 727 22.08 4.70 -43.54
C THR A 727 22.08 5.69 -42.39
N LEU A 728 22.71 6.84 -42.60
CA LEU A 728 22.64 7.99 -41.70
C LEU A 728 21.38 8.80 -42.04
N VAL A 729 20.33 8.65 -41.25
CA VAL A 729 19.04 9.33 -41.44
C VAL A 729 19.09 10.76 -40.94
N THR A 730 19.77 11.00 -39.82
CA THR A 730 19.96 12.35 -39.25
C THR A 730 21.43 12.57 -38.96
N SER A 731 22.03 13.58 -39.60
CA SER A 731 23.41 14.01 -39.32
C SER A 731 23.44 14.85 -38.04
N PRO A 732 24.47 14.70 -37.18
CA PRO A 732 24.62 15.58 -36.03
C PRO A 732 24.79 17.03 -36.47
N SER A 733 24.22 17.97 -35.73
CA SER A 733 24.38 19.41 -35.99
C SER A 733 24.28 20.26 -34.72
N SER A 734 24.66 21.53 -34.83
CA SER A 734 24.68 22.49 -33.71
C SER A 734 25.54 21.99 -32.54
N CYS A 735 26.66 21.37 -32.87
CA CYS A 735 27.63 20.85 -31.91
C CYS A 735 28.47 21.98 -31.32
N ARG A 736 28.67 21.93 -30.01
CA ARG A 736 29.56 22.82 -29.27
C ARG A 736 30.66 21.97 -28.64
N GLU A 737 31.83 22.56 -28.51
CA GLU A 737 32.98 21.92 -27.88
C GLU A 737 32.61 21.33 -26.51
N GLN A 738 32.93 20.05 -26.31
CA GLN A 738 32.62 19.27 -25.09
C GLN A 738 31.14 19.13 -24.73
N SER A 739 30.22 19.72 -25.49
CA SER A 739 28.78 19.58 -25.28
C SER A 739 28.18 18.52 -26.21
N PRO A 740 27.11 17.82 -25.79
CA PRO A 740 26.28 17.06 -26.72
C PRO A 740 25.73 17.97 -27.83
N CYS A 741 25.75 17.51 -29.07
CA CYS A 741 25.09 18.19 -30.19
C CYS A 741 23.57 18.29 -29.91
N THR A 742 22.93 19.42 -30.22
CA THR A 742 21.48 19.55 -29.98
C THR A 742 20.67 18.62 -30.89
N VAL A 743 21.18 18.35 -32.09
CA VAL A 743 20.68 17.30 -32.97
C VAL A 743 21.62 16.10 -32.87
N GLN A 744 21.14 15.00 -32.29
CA GLN A 744 21.87 13.75 -32.15
C GLN A 744 21.80 12.93 -33.46
N PRO A 745 22.85 12.16 -33.81
CA PRO A 745 22.84 11.33 -35.01
C PRO A 745 21.85 10.18 -34.90
N VAL A 746 21.20 9.86 -36.02
CA VAL A 746 20.29 8.72 -36.14
C VAL A 746 20.74 7.85 -37.31
N ILE A 747 21.09 6.61 -37.03
CA ILE A 747 21.48 5.58 -38.00
C ILE A 747 20.42 4.47 -37.98
N VAL A 748 20.06 4.00 -39.16
CA VAL A 748 19.01 2.99 -39.37
C VAL A 748 19.57 1.85 -40.22
N ALA A 749 19.23 0.61 -39.86
CA ALA A 749 19.59 -0.59 -40.61
C ALA A 749 18.41 -1.08 -41.46
N TYR A 750 18.71 -1.56 -42.66
CA TYR A 750 17.72 -1.99 -43.63
C TYR A 750 17.93 -3.45 -44.04
N THR A 751 16.81 -4.11 -44.34
CA THR A 751 16.75 -5.40 -45.03
C THR A 751 17.00 -5.24 -46.52
N ALA A 752 17.29 -6.34 -47.23
CA ALA A 752 17.47 -6.34 -48.69
C ALA A 752 16.22 -5.82 -49.47
N ASN A 753 15.04 -5.87 -48.85
CA ASN A 753 13.78 -5.36 -49.40
C ASN A 753 13.55 -3.86 -49.12
N GLY A 754 14.48 -3.19 -48.42
CA GLY A 754 14.37 -1.77 -48.06
C GLY A 754 13.52 -1.47 -46.83
N ASN A 755 13.11 -2.49 -46.05
CA ASN A 755 12.40 -2.29 -44.79
C ASN A 755 13.38 -2.03 -43.64
N VAL A 756 12.99 -1.17 -42.68
CA VAL A 756 13.76 -0.90 -41.45
C VAL A 756 13.74 -2.12 -40.53
N ILE A 757 14.91 -2.48 -40.01
CA ILE A 757 15.05 -3.58 -39.05
C ILE A 757 14.76 -3.04 -37.66
N ASN A 758 13.70 -3.49 -37.00
CA ASN A 758 13.30 -2.93 -35.70
C ASN A 758 14.21 -3.31 -34.54
N LYS A 759 14.86 -4.48 -34.60
CA LYS A 759 15.67 -5.04 -33.52
C LYS A 759 16.97 -5.63 -34.05
N LEU A 760 18.10 -5.26 -33.42
CA LEU A 760 19.42 -5.85 -33.69
C LEU A 760 20.08 -6.26 -32.37
N GLY A 761 20.40 -7.54 -32.27
CA GLY A 761 20.90 -8.18 -31.06
C GLY A 761 19.82 -8.56 -30.05
N SER A 762 20.28 -9.25 -29.02
CA SER A 762 19.49 -9.52 -27.81
C SER A 762 19.21 -8.23 -27.03
N THR A 763 18.24 -8.30 -26.11
CA THR A 763 17.92 -7.18 -25.22
C THR A 763 19.11 -6.82 -24.32
N ASP A 764 19.82 -7.81 -23.78
CA ASP A 764 20.98 -7.59 -22.91
C ASP A 764 22.28 -7.25 -23.66
N GLN A 765 22.41 -7.72 -24.91
CA GLN A 765 23.53 -7.43 -25.80
C GLN A 765 23.00 -6.93 -27.15
N SER A 766 22.52 -5.70 -27.17
CA SER A 766 22.11 -5.01 -28.40
C SER A 766 23.30 -4.67 -29.26
N TRP A 767 23.10 -4.52 -30.57
CA TRP A 767 24.17 -4.04 -31.45
C TRP A 767 24.53 -2.59 -31.10
N GLN A 768 25.83 -2.30 -31.12
CA GLN A 768 26.34 -0.97 -30.83
C GLN A 768 26.83 -0.29 -32.09
N VAL A 769 26.73 1.03 -32.10
CA VAL A 769 27.27 1.87 -33.17
C VAL A 769 28.31 2.78 -32.57
N ILE A 770 29.55 2.65 -33.05
CA ILE A 770 30.68 3.45 -32.60
C ILE A 770 30.95 4.56 -33.61
N ALA A 771 31.01 5.79 -33.13
CA ALA A 771 31.37 6.97 -33.88
C ALA A 771 32.86 7.28 -33.73
N THR A 772 33.55 7.51 -34.84
CA THR A 772 34.98 7.84 -34.88
C THR A 772 35.23 9.00 -35.83
N VAL A 773 36.26 9.81 -35.57
CA VAL A 773 36.63 10.92 -36.45
C VAL A 773 37.43 10.39 -37.64
N ILE A 774 36.98 10.71 -38.86
CA ILE A 774 37.67 10.28 -40.09
C ILE A 774 39.06 10.93 -40.16
N GLY A 775 40.08 10.10 -40.35
CA GLY A 775 41.48 10.54 -40.41
C GLY A 775 42.11 10.91 -39.06
N GLN A 776 41.36 10.85 -37.95
CA GLN A 776 41.85 11.18 -36.60
C GLN A 776 41.31 10.19 -35.54
N PRO A 777 41.67 8.91 -35.61
CA PRO A 777 41.08 7.86 -34.76
C PRO A 777 41.37 8.03 -33.25
N ASN A 778 42.40 8.80 -32.89
CA ASN A 778 42.77 9.06 -31.50
C ASN A 778 41.94 10.17 -30.82
N VAL A 779 41.07 10.85 -31.56
CA VAL A 779 40.17 11.87 -31.01
C VAL A 779 39.00 11.16 -30.32
N LEU A 780 38.95 11.26 -28.99
CA LEU A 780 37.88 10.68 -28.19
C LEU A 780 36.59 11.48 -28.40
N VAL A 781 35.57 10.85 -28.96
CA VAL A 781 34.26 11.46 -29.20
C VAL A 781 33.38 11.28 -27.95
N PRO A 782 32.91 12.35 -27.27
CA PRO A 782 31.93 12.24 -26.21
C PRO A 782 30.66 11.51 -26.67
N GLY A 783 30.20 10.52 -25.92
CA GLY A 783 29.02 9.72 -26.28
C GLY A 783 29.17 8.99 -27.62
N ALA A 784 30.38 8.52 -27.95
CA ALA A 784 30.69 7.85 -29.22
C ALA A 784 29.88 6.57 -29.48
N ILE A 785 29.29 5.96 -28.45
CA ILE A 785 28.63 4.66 -28.54
C ILE A 785 27.13 4.85 -28.32
N ALA A 786 26.32 4.26 -29.20
CA ALA A 786 24.89 4.12 -28.99
C ALA A 786 24.43 2.69 -29.26
N ASN A 787 23.40 2.26 -28.53
CA ASN A 787 22.71 1.01 -28.78
C ASN A 787 21.68 1.19 -29.90
N TYR A 788 21.48 0.14 -30.70
CA TYR A 788 20.42 0.06 -31.69
C TYR A 788 19.15 -0.55 -31.09
N SER A 789 18.03 0.18 -31.12
CA SER A 789 16.74 -0.28 -30.63
C SER A 789 15.58 0.46 -31.30
N ASN A 790 14.43 -0.21 -31.43
CA ASN A 790 13.22 0.36 -32.04
C ASN A 790 13.47 0.96 -33.44
N GLY A 791 14.23 0.25 -34.28
CA GLY A 791 14.50 0.64 -35.66
C GLY A 791 15.62 1.67 -35.85
N GLN A 792 16.24 2.16 -34.79
CA GLN A 792 17.24 3.24 -34.90
C GLN A 792 18.30 3.21 -33.79
N THR A 793 19.38 3.96 -33.95
CA THR A 793 20.36 4.22 -32.88
C THR A 793 19.87 5.25 -31.89
N GLN A 794 20.16 5.05 -30.59
CA GLN A 794 19.80 5.99 -29.52
C GLN A 794 21.01 6.76 -28.97
N PHE A 795 21.53 7.72 -29.73
CA PHE A 795 22.54 8.66 -29.21
C PHE A 795 21.89 9.71 -28.32
N THR A 796 22.40 9.87 -27.09
CA THR A 796 21.91 10.87 -26.13
C THR A 796 22.98 11.88 -25.74
N LEU A 797 24.26 11.54 -25.88
CA LEU A 797 25.39 12.36 -25.44
C LEU A 797 26.46 12.54 -26.53
N PHE A 798 26.12 12.25 -27.79
CA PHE A 798 27.04 12.44 -28.91
C PHE A 798 27.47 13.91 -28.99
N GLY A 799 28.77 14.14 -28.89
CA GLY A 799 29.39 15.45 -28.98
C GLY A 799 30.77 15.36 -29.64
N ILE A 800 31.40 16.50 -29.88
CA ILE A 800 32.73 16.57 -30.50
C ILE A 800 33.65 17.38 -29.56
N PRO A 801 34.87 16.89 -29.26
CA PRO A 801 35.64 17.38 -28.11
C PRO A 801 36.32 18.73 -28.33
N SER A 802 36.47 19.22 -29.57
CA SER A 802 37.23 20.42 -29.87
C SER A 802 36.58 21.25 -30.98
N VAL A 803 36.75 22.57 -30.92
CA VAL A 803 36.35 23.50 -31.99
C VAL A 803 37.04 23.11 -33.31
N GLY A 804 36.31 23.17 -34.43
CA GLY A 804 36.86 22.79 -35.75
C GLY A 804 35.80 22.27 -36.72
N SER A 805 36.24 21.65 -37.81
CA SER A 805 35.38 21.00 -38.80
C SER A 805 35.76 19.52 -38.94
N TYR A 806 34.81 18.62 -38.73
CA TYR A 806 35.05 17.17 -38.61
C TYR A 806 34.11 16.37 -39.50
N GLN A 807 34.58 15.23 -40.01
CA GLN A 807 33.70 14.18 -40.54
C GLN A 807 33.73 12.99 -39.58
N ILE A 808 32.55 12.40 -39.35
CA ILE A 808 32.36 11.33 -38.38
C ILE A 808 31.95 10.07 -39.14
N GLN A 809 32.62 8.96 -38.86
CA GLN A 809 32.25 7.63 -39.35
C GLN A 809 31.57 6.84 -38.23
N PHE A 810 30.38 6.35 -38.52
CA PHE A 810 29.63 5.44 -37.67
C PHE A 810 29.82 4.01 -38.17
N THR A 811 30.22 3.11 -37.26
CA THR A 811 30.48 1.70 -37.57
C THR A 811 29.65 0.82 -36.64
N PHE A 812 28.90 -0.12 -37.19
CA PHE A 812 28.20 -1.13 -36.38
C PHE A 812 29.22 -2.12 -35.84
N VAL A 813 29.24 -2.27 -34.52
CA VAL A 813 30.05 -3.24 -33.80
C VAL A 813 29.12 -4.32 -33.27
N PRO A 814 29.20 -5.53 -33.83
CA PRO A 814 28.32 -6.61 -33.43
C PRO A 814 28.87 -7.24 -32.12
N PRO A 815 28.02 -7.80 -31.25
CA PRO A 815 28.44 -8.36 -29.95
C PRO A 815 29.36 -9.59 -30.07
N MET A 816 29.89 -10.10 -28.95
CA MET A 816 30.76 -11.28 -28.90
C MET A 816 30.13 -12.50 -29.63
N GLY A 817 30.98 -13.32 -30.28
CA GLY A 817 30.56 -14.59 -30.91
C GLY A 817 30.30 -14.54 -32.41
N ILE A 818 30.54 -13.39 -33.07
CA ILE A 818 30.30 -13.21 -34.51
C ILE A 818 31.64 -13.13 -35.23
N ASN A 819 31.77 -13.84 -36.35
CA ASN A 819 32.97 -13.77 -37.18
C ASN A 819 33.20 -12.33 -37.69
N ALA A 820 34.37 -11.75 -37.39
CA ALA A 820 34.78 -10.41 -37.79
C ALA A 820 34.74 -10.19 -39.31
N SER A 821 34.75 -11.26 -40.10
CA SER A 821 34.61 -11.21 -41.55
C SER A 821 33.26 -10.67 -42.05
N PHE A 822 32.19 -10.70 -41.24
CA PHE A 822 30.88 -10.17 -41.64
C PHE A 822 30.92 -8.66 -41.86
N ILE A 823 31.47 -7.91 -40.89
CA ILE A 823 31.56 -6.43 -40.92
C ILE A 823 32.33 -5.93 -42.15
N LEU A 824 33.28 -6.72 -42.66
CA LEU A 824 34.10 -6.38 -43.82
C LEU A 824 33.39 -6.59 -45.17
N THR A 825 32.27 -7.32 -45.19
CA THR A 825 31.56 -7.71 -46.42
C THR A 825 30.21 -7.02 -46.61
N THR A 826 29.57 -6.55 -45.53
CA THR A 826 28.33 -5.76 -45.55
C THR A 826 28.63 -4.28 -45.36
N ASN A 827 27.87 -3.38 -45.99
CA ASN A 827 28.01 -1.92 -45.86
C ASN A 827 27.56 -1.45 -44.46
N CYS A 828 28.31 -1.82 -43.41
CA CYS A 828 28.04 -1.55 -42.00
C CYS A 828 28.75 -0.29 -41.48
N THR A 829 29.19 0.59 -42.38
CA THR A 829 29.81 1.88 -42.08
C THR A 829 29.13 3.00 -42.85
N VAL A 830 28.86 4.12 -42.20
CA VAL A 830 28.33 5.34 -42.85
C VAL A 830 29.03 6.57 -42.30
N ALA A 831 29.29 7.56 -43.16
CA ALA A 831 30.01 8.78 -42.82
C ALA A 831 29.14 10.03 -42.96
N THR A 832 29.41 11.06 -42.15
CA THR A 832 28.77 12.37 -42.24
C THR A 832 29.43 13.26 -43.30
N GLY A 833 28.73 14.33 -43.69
CA GLY A 833 29.39 15.54 -44.22
C GLY A 833 30.24 16.24 -43.15
N PHE A 834 30.87 17.36 -43.50
CA PHE A 834 31.62 18.18 -42.53
C PHE A 834 30.70 18.84 -41.49
N ILE A 835 31.02 18.66 -40.21
CA ILE A 835 30.31 19.22 -39.06
C ILE A 835 31.19 20.30 -38.45
N THR A 836 30.66 21.52 -38.36
CA THR A 836 31.33 22.63 -37.68
C THR A 836 30.99 22.63 -36.19
N VAL A 837 32.02 22.66 -35.35
CA VAL A 837 31.90 22.72 -33.89
C VAL A 837 32.21 24.13 -33.43
N THR A 838 31.29 24.75 -32.70
CA THR A 838 31.47 26.08 -32.12
C THR A 838 31.96 25.99 -30.68
N GLN A 839 32.31 27.13 -30.09
CA GLN A 839 32.80 27.20 -28.71
C GLN A 839 31.73 26.75 -27.70
N ALA A 840 32.16 26.15 -26.59
CA ALA A 840 31.27 25.74 -25.49
C ALA A 840 30.48 26.93 -24.93
N SER A 841 29.25 26.67 -24.46
CA SER A 841 28.45 27.64 -23.70
C SER A 841 27.92 26.94 -22.46
N LEU A 842 28.23 27.47 -21.28
CA LEU A 842 28.15 26.73 -20.03
C LEU A 842 27.14 27.33 -19.04
N ALA A 843 26.48 26.45 -18.29
CA ALA A 843 25.71 26.74 -17.09
C ALA A 843 26.15 25.79 -15.96
N GLY A 844 25.54 25.89 -14.78
CA GLY A 844 25.89 25.04 -13.63
C GLY A 844 24.66 24.51 -12.94
N LEU A 845 24.74 23.27 -12.48
CA LEU A 845 23.74 22.63 -11.63
C LEU A 845 24.41 22.22 -10.32
N GLU A 846 23.75 22.48 -9.19
CA GLU A 846 24.17 21.90 -7.92
C GLU A 846 23.82 20.41 -7.91
N VAL A 847 24.74 19.58 -7.40
CA VAL A 847 24.53 18.14 -7.22
C VAL A 847 24.98 17.73 -5.82
N ASN A 848 24.41 16.65 -5.27
CA ASN A 848 24.67 16.19 -3.90
C ASN A 848 24.39 17.28 -2.85
N HIS A 849 23.14 17.76 -2.82
CA HIS A 849 22.68 18.86 -1.98
C HIS A 849 22.96 18.61 -0.49
N VAL A 850 23.46 19.64 0.20
CA VAL A 850 23.60 19.64 1.66
C VAL A 850 22.35 20.27 2.27
N TYR A 851 21.46 19.43 2.80
CA TYR A 851 20.21 19.88 3.40
C TYR A 851 20.42 20.49 4.79
N ASP A 852 21.32 19.92 5.59
CA ASP A 852 21.64 20.43 6.92
C ASP A 852 23.13 20.28 7.30
N THR A 853 23.58 21.12 8.21
CA THR A 853 24.91 21.05 8.83
C THR A 853 24.86 21.58 10.26
N VAL A 854 25.86 21.27 11.07
CA VAL A 854 26.00 21.81 12.42
C VAL A 854 26.79 23.13 12.35
N ILE A 855 26.43 24.11 13.19
CA ILE A 855 27.16 25.37 13.31
C ILE A 855 28.67 25.13 13.47
N ASN A 856 29.48 25.91 12.75
CA ASN A 856 30.95 25.78 12.69
C ASN A 856 31.49 24.43 12.18
N SER A 857 30.65 23.53 11.67
CA SER A 857 31.09 22.26 11.09
C SER A 857 31.33 22.39 9.59
N PRO A 858 32.41 21.77 9.05
CA PRO A 858 32.74 21.88 7.64
C PRO A 858 31.73 21.11 6.77
N PHE A 859 31.34 21.70 5.65
CA PHE A 859 30.57 21.07 4.59
C PHE A 859 31.12 21.44 3.22
N ASN A 860 30.71 20.68 2.20
CA ASN A 860 31.17 20.83 0.82
C ASN A 860 29.97 21.12 -0.09
N LEU A 861 30.21 21.83 -1.21
CA LEU A 861 29.19 22.10 -2.21
C LEU A 861 29.69 21.69 -3.59
N THR A 862 28.92 20.90 -4.30
CA THR A 862 29.33 20.31 -5.58
C THR A 862 28.51 20.91 -6.71
N ILE A 863 29.20 21.47 -7.71
CA ILE A 863 28.61 22.04 -8.92
C ILE A 863 29.02 21.21 -10.13
N MET A 864 28.06 20.89 -10.99
CA MET A 864 28.29 20.24 -12.27
C MET A 864 28.19 21.29 -13.39
N PRO A 865 29.30 21.63 -14.07
CA PRO A 865 29.24 22.40 -15.31
C PRO A 865 28.47 21.60 -16.38
N VAL A 866 27.48 22.25 -16.97
CA VAL A 866 26.63 21.69 -18.03
C VAL A 866 26.59 22.63 -19.23
N ASP A 867 26.16 22.12 -20.37
CA ASP A 867 25.86 22.96 -21.53
C ASP A 867 24.64 23.85 -21.23
N SER A 868 24.74 25.15 -21.49
CA SER A 868 23.70 26.13 -21.15
C SER A 868 22.39 25.96 -21.92
N VAL A 869 22.42 25.27 -23.07
CA VAL A 869 21.25 25.08 -23.94
C VAL A 869 20.56 23.76 -23.65
N THR A 870 21.33 22.67 -23.57
CA THR A 870 20.78 21.32 -23.36
C THR A 870 20.66 20.94 -21.89
N LEU A 871 21.32 21.68 -20.99
CA LEU A 871 21.47 21.38 -19.56
C LEU A 871 22.06 19.99 -19.30
N ARG A 872 22.75 19.41 -20.29
CA ARG A 872 23.41 18.10 -20.19
C ARG A 872 24.88 18.26 -19.81
N ARG A 873 25.40 17.23 -19.15
CA ARG A 873 26.80 17.15 -18.72
C ARG A 873 27.76 17.25 -19.92
N LEU A 874 28.88 17.92 -19.70
CA LEU A 874 30.00 18.01 -20.66
C LEU A 874 30.78 16.69 -20.75
N GLY A 875 31.39 16.44 -21.91
CA GLY A 875 32.30 15.32 -22.14
C GLY A 875 33.49 15.32 -21.19
N GLN A 876 34.10 16.50 -21.00
CA GLN A 876 35.17 16.74 -20.02
C GLN A 876 34.96 18.11 -19.37
N VAL A 877 35.20 18.19 -18.05
CA VAL A 877 35.13 19.46 -17.30
C VAL A 877 36.44 20.25 -17.35
N THR A 878 37.54 19.57 -17.70
CA THR A 878 38.86 20.16 -17.93
C THR A 878 39.30 19.80 -19.35
N TRP A 879 39.22 20.78 -20.26
CA TRP A 879 39.71 20.67 -21.63
C TRP A 879 40.47 21.95 -21.99
N GLY A 880 41.24 21.95 -23.09
CA GLY A 880 41.88 23.17 -23.61
C GLY A 880 42.84 23.89 -22.66
N GLY A 881 43.26 23.27 -21.54
CA GLY A 881 44.10 23.88 -20.52
C GLY A 881 43.36 24.81 -19.54
N TRP A 882 42.02 24.83 -19.52
CA TRP A 882 41.24 25.65 -18.59
C TRP A 882 41.34 25.13 -17.14
N THR A 883 41.59 26.03 -16.19
CA THR A 883 41.50 25.75 -14.74
C THR A 883 40.34 26.52 -14.12
N TRP A 884 39.69 25.96 -13.12
CA TRP A 884 38.54 26.57 -12.45
C TRP A 884 38.93 27.24 -11.12
N SER A 885 38.32 28.37 -10.83
CA SER A 885 38.31 29.02 -9.51
C SER A 885 36.85 29.23 -9.08
N ALA A 886 36.59 29.29 -7.77
CA ALA A 886 35.25 29.50 -7.23
C ALA A 886 35.24 30.69 -6.27
N LEU A 887 34.24 31.56 -6.43
CA LEU A 887 33.87 32.58 -5.45
C LEU A 887 32.55 32.13 -4.81
N VAL A 888 32.54 32.02 -3.48
CA VAL A 888 31.34 31.66 -2.73
C VAL A 888 31.00 32.76 -1.74
N SER A 889 29.74 33.18 -1.73
CA SER A 889 29.21 34.14 -0.77
C SER A 889 27.84 33.70 -0.26
N VAL A 890 27.44 34.18 0.91
CA VAL A 890 26.06 34.00 1.40
C VAL A 890 25.13 34.80 0.48
N TYR A 891 24.10 34.14 -0.04
CA TYR A 891 23.04 34.79 -0.79
C TYR A 891 22.20 35.66 0.16
N THR A 892 22.13 36.96 -0.13
CA THR A 892 21.32 37.89 0.64
C THR A 892 19.84 37.71 0.29
N LEU A 893 19.05 37.22 1.26
CA LEU A 893 17.60 37.07 1.11
C LEU A 893 16.92 38.45 1.06
N PRO A 894 15.77 38.58 0.37
CA PRO A 894 14.99 39.81 0.37
C PRO A 894 14.51 40.25 1.76
N LYS A 895 14.16 39.30 2.64
CA LYS A 895 13.82 39.48 4.06
C LYS A 895 14.28 38.28 4.89
N TYR A 896 14.32 38.45 6.20
CA TYR A 896 14.64 37.39 7.19
C TYR A 896 16.03 36.77 7.03
N ASN A 897 17.03 37.61 6.75
CA ASN A 897 18.44 37.22 6.84
C ASN A 897 18.81 36.88 8.30
N ARG A 898 19.64 35.86 8.49
CA ARG A 898 20.16 35.45 9.81
C ARG A 898 21.58 35.97 9.98
N ASN A 899 21.95 36.24 11.24
CA ASN A 899 23.28 36.70 11.61
C ASN A 899 24.25 35.51 11.61
N GLY A 900 24.73 35.12 10.43
CA GLY A 900 25.78 34.12 10.23
C GLY A 900 26.63 34.51 9.03
N THR A 901 27.95 34.36 9.15
CA THR A 901 28.90 34.63 8.08
C THR A 901 29.49 33.33 7.59
N LEU A 902 29.62 33.20 6.26
CA LEU A 902 30.37 32.12 5.64
C LEU A 902 31.86 32.32 5.94
N ILE A 903 32.46 31.35 6.62
CA ILE A 903 33.91 31.30 6.84
C ILE A 903 34.44 30.21 5.91
N ILE A 904 35.22 30.66 4.94
CA ILE A 904 36.00 29.79 4.07
C ILE A 904 37.38 29.68 4.71
N SER A 905 37.80 28.47 5.08
CA SER A 905 39.13 28.25 5.65
C SER A 905 40.21 28.83 4.72
N THR A 906 41.39 29.19 5.23
CA THR A 906 42.48 29.80 4.44
C THR A 906 43.07 28.88 3.35
N SER A 907 42.50 27.69 3.12
CA SER A 907 42.87 26.77 2.04
C SER A 907 41.63 26.04 1.50
N PRO A 908 40.69 26.72 0.81
CA PRO A 908 39.63 26.02 0.10
C PRO A 908 40.22 25.38 -1.15
N THR A 909 40.39 24.06 -1.13
CA THR A 909 40.75 23.29 -2.32
C THR A 909 39.51 23.06 -3.16
N LEU A 910 39.52 23.56 -4.38
CA LEU A 910 38.56 23.20 -5.41
C LEU A 910 38.93 21.82 -5.93
N VAL A 911 38.07 20.83 -5.69
CA VAL A 911 38.29 19.44 -6.10
C VAL A 911 37.52 19.20 -7.39
N ILE A 912 38.25 18.94 -8.49
CA ILE A 912 37.66 18.59 -9.77
C ILE A 912 37.64 17.08 -9.89
N ASP A 913 36.45 16.51 -10.00
CA ASP A 913 36.29 15.11 -10.37
C ASP A 913 36.04 15.04 -11.87
N SER A 914 37.09 14.69 -12.62
CA SER A 914 37.00 14.54 -14.08
C SER A 914 36.10 13.36 -14.49
N SER A 915 35.91 12.36 -13.62
CA SER A 915 35.09 11.17 -13.90
C SER A 915 33.61 11.43 -13.66
N ALA A 916 33.26 12.14 -12.58
CA ALA A 916 31.90 12.58 -12.28
C ALA A 916 31.50 13.85 -13.05
N GLY A 917 32.48 14.60 -13.56
CA GLY A 917 32.26 15.86 -14.25
C GLY A 917 31.79 16.95 -13.30
N THR A 918 32.32 16.98 -12.08
CA THR A 918 31.89 17.90 -11.03
C THR A 918 33.04 18.71 -10.46
N VAL A 919 32.71 19.86 -9.90
CA VAL A 919 33.60 20.80 -9.25
C VAL A 919 33.10 21.03 -7.83
N THR A 920 33.88 20.58 -6.84
CA THR A 920 33.49 20.64 -5.42
C THR A 920 34.27 21.73 -4.70
N VAL A 921 33.55 22.67 -4.08
CA VAL A 921 34.11 23.62 -3.12
C VAL A 921 34.08 22.97 -1.74
N THR A 922 35.24 22.80 -1.11
CA THR A 922 35.37 22.05 0.15
C THR A 922 35.63 22.94 1.36
N ASN A 923 35.36 22.41 2.56
CA ASN A 923 35.72 23.00 3.85
C ASN A 923 35.11 24.39 4.10
N MET A 924 33.83 24.56 3.78
CA MET A 924 33.07 25.77 4.11
C MET A 924 32.38 25.60 5.47
N THR A 925 32.29 26.68 6.24
CA THR A 925 31.59 26.69 7.54
C THR A 925 30.71 27.92 7.67
N ILE A 926 29.60 27.82 8.39
CA ILE A 926 28.74 28.96 8.73
C ILE A 926 28.67 29.05 10.27
N ASN A 927 28.94 30.24 10.80
CA ASN A 927 29.08 30.48 12.24
C ASN A 927 27.82 30.99 12.95
N GLY A 928 26.64 30.84 12.33
CA GLY A 928 25.37 31.25 12.89
C GLY A 928 24.26 30.25 12.56
N THR A 929 23.28 30.08 13.45
CA THR A 929 22.15 29.16 13.24
C THR A 929 21.04 29.78 12.41
N GLY A 930 20.33 28.93 11.68
CA GLY A 930 19.27 29.31 10.75
C GLY A 930 19.44 28.63 9.39
N MET A 931 18.61 29.00 8.43
CA MET A 931 18.70 28.47 7.07
C MET A 931 19.37 29.48 6.15
N TYR A 932 20.34 29.04 5.36
CA TYR A 932 21.18 29.90 4.50
C TYR A 932 21.18 29.37 3.06
N MET A 933 21.40 30.26 2.09
CA MET A 933 21.68 29.90 0.71
C MET A 933 23.02 30.52 0.31
N LEU A 934 23.72 29.91 -0.65
CA LEU A 934 25.02 30.36 -1.13
C LEU A 934 24.94 30.71 -2.62
N ASN A 935 25.63 31.79 -3.01
CA ASN A 935 25.94 32.07 -4.41
C ASN A 935 27.32 31.51 -4.71
N VAL A 936 27.41 30.64 -5.71
CA VAL A 936 28.67 30.09 -6.23
C VAL A 936 28.91 30.65 -7.63
N THR A 937 30.05 31.29 -7.83
CA THR A 937 30.52 31.70 -9.16
C THR A 937 31.77 30.89 -9.50
N LEU A 938 31.67 30.00 -10.48
CA LEU A 938 32.83 29.31 -11.07
C LEU A 938 33.38 30.15 -12.22
N ILE A 939 34.68 30.40 -12.21
CA ILE A 939 35.39 31.23 -13.19
C ILE A 939 36.54 30.40 -13.77
N SER A 940 36.53 30.17 -15.08
CA SER A 940 37.66 29.54 -15.76
C SER A 940 38.83 30.52 -15.96
N THR A 941 40.02 30.01 -16.30
CA THR A 941 41.20 30.84 -16.62
C THR A 941 40.86 31.92 -17.66
N ASN A 942 41.31 33.16 -17.42
CA ASN A 942 41.00 34.36 -18.23
C ASN A 942 39.51 34.73 -18.30
N ALA A 943 38.67 34.19 -17.41
CA ALA A 943 37.23 34.42 -17.37
C ALA A 943 36.50 34.08 -18.68
N GLN A 944 37.02 33.10 -19.43
CA GLN A 944 36.42 32.64 -20.68
C GLN A 944 35.01 32.05 -20.46
N PHE A 945 34.81 31.38 -19.31
CA PHE A 945 33.52 30.87 -18.86
C PHE A 945 33.26 31.33 -17.43
N VAL A 946 32.08 31.88 -17.20
CA VAL A 946 31.60 32.31 -15.88
C VAL A 946 30.26 31.63 -15.64
N ILE A 947 30.19 30.76 -14.64
CA ILE A 947 29.00 30.00 -14.27
C ILE A 947 28.52 30.48 -12.91
N GLN A 948 27.26 30.89 -12.82
CA GLN A 948 26.65 31.33 -11.56
C GLN A 948 25.56 30.33 -11.14
N VAL A 949 25.67 29.83 -9.91
CA VAL A 949 24.71 28.89 -9.32
C VAL A 949 24.29 29.39 -7.95
N ARG A 950 23.00 29.32 -7.66
CA ARG A 950 22.44 29.53 -6.33
C ARG A 950 22.22 28.16 -5.69
N SER A 951 22.74 27.93 -4.48
CA SER A 951 22.56 26.67 -3.77
C SER A 951 21.12 26.50 -3.26
N HIS A 952 20.74 25.26 -2.95
CA HIS A 952 19.57 24.97 -2.12
C HIS A 952 19.74 25.52 -0.70
N GLY A 953 18.63 25.60 0.04
CA GLY A 953 18.65 25.99 1.45
C GLY A 953 19.39 24.99 2.34
N ILE A 954 20.38 25.48 3.09
CA ILE A 954 21.21 24.73 4.03
C ILE A 954 20.78 25.10 5.46
N LEU A 955 20.24 24.14 6.20
CA LEU A 955 19.86 24.33 7.60
C LEU A 955 21.08 24.18 8.53
N VAL A 956 21.51 25.28 9.16
CA VAL A 956 22.62 25.30 10.14
C VAL A 956 22.05 25.18 11.56
N LYS A 957 22.24 24.02 12.19
CA LYS A 957 21.68 23.70 13.51
C LYS A 957 22.70 23.85 14.67
N PRO A 958 22.23 24.08 15.91
CA PRO A 958 23.10 24.05 17.10
C PRO A 958 23.75 22.68 17.33
N ILE A 959 24.84 22.65 18.10
CA ILE A 959 25.52 21.41 18.50
C ILE A 959 24.55 20.57 19.37
N ASN A 960 24.36 19.29 19.04
CA ASN A 960 23.55 18.28 19.77
C ASN A 960 22.01 18.37 19.67
N ILE A 961 21.45 18.96 18.60
CA ILE A 961 20.01 18.90 18.35
C ILE A 961 19.75 17.99 17.13
N PRO A 962 19.18 16.78 17.32
CA PRO A 962 18.70 15.97 16.20
C PRO A 962 17.51 16.66 15.53
N LEU A 963 17.39 16.51 14.21
CA LEU A 963 16.22 16.98 13.48
C LEU A 963 15.13 15.91 13.56
N ASP A 964 13.91 16.35 13.83
CA ASP A 964 12.75 15.47 13.74
C ASP A 964 12.44 15.24 12.26
N ILE A 965 12.19 13.99 11.90
CA ILE A 965 11.75 13.59 10.56
C ILE A 965 10.28 13.26 10.65
N GLU A 966 9.46 13.92 9.84
CA GLU A 966 8.03 13.69 9.79
C GLU A 966 7.76 12.35 9.09
N THR A 967 7.44 11.30 9.85
CA THR A 967 7.17 9.95 9.31
C THR A 967 5.70 9.74 8.92
N ASN A 968 4.84 10.74 9.19
CA ASN A 968 3.38 10.68 9.11
C ASN A 968 2.81 11.86 8.29
N ASP A 969 1.48 11.95 8.10
CA ASP A 969 0.81 13.17 7.59
C ASP A 969 1.29 14.42 8.36
N PRO A 970 1.58 15.55 7.66
CA PRO A 970 2.06 16.74 8.34
C PRO A 970 0.95 17.30 9.21
N ILE A 971 1.11 17.16 10.53
CA ILE A 971 0.17 17.73 11.50
C ILE A 971 0.42 19.23 11.72
N THR A 972 1.52 19.75 11.19
CA THR A 972 1.83 21.18 11.23
C THR A 972 2.27 21.64 9.84
N TYR A 973 1.51 22.56 9.25
CA TYR A 973 1.73 23.06 7.90
C TYR A 973 1.22 24.49 7.73
N ALA A 974 1.74 25.20 6.73
CA ALA A 974 1.22 26.51 6.33
C ALA A 974 0.87 26.52 4.83
N THR A 975 -0.29 27.11 4.53
CA THR A 975 -0.82 27.26 3.17
C THR A 975 -0.77 28.71 2.75
N PHE A 976 -0.25 28.97 1.55
CA PHE A 976 -0.11 30.30 0.98
C PHE A 976 -0.82 30.42 -0.36
N GLN A 977 -1.39 31.59 -0.63
CA GLN A 977 -1.92 31.97 -1.94
C GLN A 977 -0.90 32.86 -2.67
N GLY A 978 -0.68 32.59 -3.95
CA GLY A 978 0.20 33.36 -4.84
C GLY A 978 0.48 32.64 -6.15
N ASP A 979 1.25 33.27 -7.05
CA ASP A 979 1.58 32.68 -8.36
C ASP A 979 2.75 31.70 -8.21
N PHE A 980 2.42 30.44 -7.91
CA PHE A 980 3.43 29.39 -7.73
C PHE A 980 4.17 29.09 -9.03
N ASP A 981 3.50 29.13 -10.17
CA ASP A 981 4.13 28.84 -11.47
C ASP A 981 5.19 29.90 -11.82
N ALA A 982 4.94 31.17 -11.48
CA ALA A 982 5.96 32.21 -11.58
C ALA A 982 7.13 31.97 -10.62
N LEU A 983 6.89 31.48 -9.40
CA LEU A 983 7.97 31.15 -8.45
C LEU A 983 8.83 29.98 -8.93
N VAL A 984 8.22 28.96 -9.56
CA VAL A 984 8.96 27.86 -10.22
C VAL A 984 9.78 28.41 -11.39
N ALA A 985 9.13 29.16 -12.29
CA ALA A 985 9.75 29.69 -13.50
C ALA A 985 10.94 30.62 -13.20
N ASN A 986 10.86 31.37 -12.09
CA ASN A 986 11.93 32.27 -11.64
C ASN A 986 12.95 31.60 -10.71
N GLY A 987 12.75 30.33 -10.31
CA GLY A 987 13.66 29.61 -9.40
C GLY A 987 13.65 30.16 -7.95
N ASP A 988 12.54 30.75 -7.52
CA ASP A 988 12.44 31.46 -6.24
C ASP A 988 11.82 30.62 -5.10
N ILE A 989 11.41 29.38 -5.36
CA ILE A 989 10.78 28.50 -4.35
C ILE A 989 11.71 28.24 -3.17
N GLU A 990 12.97 27.89 -3.44
CA GLU A 990 13.96 27.68 -2.38
C GLU A 990 14.19 28.95 -1.57
N VAL A 991 14.15 30.12 -2.20
CA VAL A 991 14.22 31.40 -1.49
C VAL A 991 13.04 31.55 -0.52
N LYS A 992 11.82 31.16 -0.92
CA LYS A 992 10.64 31.21 -0.02
C LYS A 992 10.72 30.22 1.13
N ARG A 993 11.21 29.00 0.89
CA ARG A 993 11.43 27.97 1.92
C ARG A 993 12.38 28.47 3.01
N VAL A 994 13.52 29.02 2.61
CA VAL A 994 14.54 29.56 3.52
C VAL A 994 14.02 30.77 4.30
N MET A 995 13.28 31.65 3.64
CA MET A 995 12.64 32.79 4.28
C MET A 995 11.59 32.37 5.31
N LEU A 996 10.78 31.34 5.02
CA LEU A 996 9.76 30.83 5.93
C LEU A 996 10.39 30.27 7.21
N TYR A 997 11.43 29.44 7.09
CA TYR A 997 12.12 28.90 8.26
C TYR A 997 12.68 30.02 9.14
N ASN A 998 13.42 30.95 8.53
CA ASN A 998 14.03 32.06 9.25
C ASN A 998 12.99 32.98 9.90
N TYR A 999 11.85 33.20 9.25
CA TYR A 999 10.73 33.94 9.82
C TYR A 999 10.14 33.23 11.03
N LEU A 1000 9.79 31.95 10.91
CA LEU A 1000 9.17 31.17 11.99
C LEU A 1000 10.06 31.17 13.23
N VAL A 1001 11.36 30.91 13.05
CA VAL A 1001 12.33 30.99 14.16
C VAL A 1001 12.44 32.41 14.73
N SER A 1002 12.34 33.46 13.90
CA SER A 1002 12.41 34.86 14.36
C SER A 1002 11.22 35.30 15.21
N VAL A 1003 10.03 34.74 14.96
CA VAL A 1003 8.83 34.98 15.78
C VAL A 1003 8.75 34.06 17.01
N GLY A 1004 9.80 33.26 17.26
CA GLY A 1004 9.90 32.38 18.42
C GLY A 1004 9.23 31.01 18.23
N MET A 1005 8.89 30.62 17.01
CA MET A 1005 8.35 29.28 16.73
C MET A 1005 9.46 28.23 16.92
N PRO A 1006 9.27 27.20 17.77
CA PRO A 1006 10.30 26.21 18.04
C PRO A 1006 10.29 25.10 16.97
N VAL A 1007 10.70 25.44 15.75
CA VAL A 1007 10.74 24.51 14.61
C VAL A 1007 11.91 23.52 14.77
N THR A 1008 11.64 22.22 14.78
CA THR A 1008 12.63 21.14 14.99
C THR A 1008 12.85 20.23 13.80
N SER A 1009 12.22 20.54 12.66
CA SER A 1009 12.51 19.92 11.37
C SER A 1009 12.97 20.94 10.33
N ASP A 1010 13.31 20.43 9.16
CA ASP A 1010 13.35 21.22 7.93
C ASP A 1010 11.92 21.57 7.44
N ILE A 1011 11.80 22.46 6.44
CA ILE A 1011 10.54 22.81 5.78
C ILE A 1011 10.42 22.09 4.44
N THR A 1012 9.31 21.36 4.25
CA THR A 1012 8.96 20.72 2.98
C THR A 1012 7.95 21.58 2.21
N VAL A 1013 8.01 21.64 0.87
CA VAL A 1013 7.17 22.53 0.03
C VAL A 1013 6.56 21.78 -1.17
N TRP A 1014 5.27 21.98 -1.48
CA TRP A 1014 4.59 21.36 -2.66
C TRP A 1014 3.41 22.18 -3.23
N LYS A 1015 2.95 21.83 -4.46
CA LYS A 1015 1.82 22.45 -5.21
C LYS A 1015 0.63 21.50 -5.32
N GLU A 1016 -0.58 22.06 -5.40
CA GLU A 1016 -1.76 21.35 -5.93
C GLU A 1016 -1.79 21.39 -7.46
N ILE A 1017 -2.01 20.25 -8.10
CA ILE A 1017 -2.28 20.16 -9.54
C ILE A 1017 -3.76 19.79 -9.70
N GLY A 1018 -4.49 20.58 -10.52
CA GLY A 1018 -5.94 20.53 -10.64
C GLY A 1018 -6.53 19.12 -10.74
N GLY A 1019 -7.39 18.80 -9.78
CA GLY A 1019 -8.02 17.48 -9.62
C GLY A 1019 -7.50 16.70 -8.41
N ASP A 1020 -6.33 17.06 -7.87
CA ASP A 1020 -5.72 16.44 -6.70
C ASP A 1020 -5.27 17.50 -5.67
N LYS A 1021 -6.18 17.85 -4.76
CA LYS A 1021 -5.80 18.16 -3.36
C LYS A 1021 -6.20 16.95 -2.53
N TRP A 1022 -5.43 15.87 -2.71
CA TRP A 1022 -5.61 14.51 -2.16
C TRP A 1022 -7.08 14.10 -1.96
N PRO A 1023 -7.75 13.38 -2.89
CA PRO A 1023 -9.21 13.27 -2.86
C PRO A 1023 -9.62 12.42 -1.65
N THR A 1024 -10.56 12.82 -0.80
CA THR A 1024 -11.82 13.53 -1.12
C THR A 1024 -12.46 14.15 0.14
N ILE A 1025 -13.09 15.34 0.01
CA ILE A 1025 -14.54 15.52 0.18
C ILE A 1025 -15.04 16.51 -0.87
N SER A 1026 -16.07 16.10 -1.60
CA SER A 1026 -16.68 16.78 -2.75
C SER A 1026 -17.51 18.02 -2.36
N SER A 1027 -17.41 19.08 -3.16
CA SER A 1027 -18.61 19.77 -3.64
C SER A 1027 -18.37 20.39 -5.02
N SER A 1028 -19.42 20.33 -5.84
CA SER A 1028 -19.50 20.77 -7.22
C SER A 1028 -19.14 22.25 -7.44
N ARG A 1029 -18.21 22.53 -8.38
CA ARG A 1029 -18.23 23.59 -9.43
C ARG A 1029 -16.81 24.11 -9.74
N SER A 1030 -16.54 24.18 -11.05
CA SER A 1030 -15.54 25.01 -11.77
C SER A 1030 -14.03 24.81 -11.52
N LYS A 1031 -13.31 24.54 -12.62
CA LYS A 1031 -11.86 24.72 -12.89
C LYS A 1031 -11.05 25.32 -11.72
N ALA A 1032 -10.25 24.48 -11.06
CA ALA A 1032 -9.33 24.90 -10.00
C ALA A 1032 -8.20 25.80 -10.54
N ASN A 1033 -8.01 26.94 -9.88
CA ASN A 1033 -6.97 27.94 -10.18
C ASN A 1033 -5.61 27.52 -9.62
N THR A 1034 -4.53 27.82 -10.36
CA THR A 1034 -3.13 27.37 -10.21
C THR A 1034 -2.29 28.03 -9.09
N ASN A 1035 -2.90 28.61 -8.04
CA ASN A 1035 -2.26 29.64 -7.20
C ASN A 1035 -2.13 29.31 -5.69
N THR A 1036 -1.86 28.07 -5.28
CA THR A 1036 -1.67 27.72 -3.85
C THR A 1036 -0.40 26.92 -3.58
N LEU A 1037 0.36 27.34 -2.57
CA LEU A 1037 1.60 26.72 -2.09
C LEU A 1037 1.39 26.12 -0.69
N TYR A 1038 1.85 24.89 -0.49
CA TYR A 1038 1.80 24.20 0.80
C TYR A 1038 3.19 23.99 1.38
N THR A 1039 3.30 24.07 2.71
CA THR A 1039 4.55 23.86 3.43
C THR A 1039 4.33 23.03 4.70
N ALA A 1040 5.19 22.07 5.02
CA ALA A 1040 5.13 21.25 6.25
C ALA A 1040 6.39 21.43 7.10
N PHE A 1041 6.24 21.38 8.42
CA PHE A 1041 7.34 21.45 9.38
C PHE A 1041 6.89 21.00 10.78
N ILE A 1042 7.81 20.47 11.59
CA ILE A 1042 7.58 20.04 12.97
C ILE A 1042 7.94 21.18 13.91
N VAL A 1043 7.08 21.41 14.90
CA VAL A 1043 7.37 22.28 16.03
C VAL A 1043 7.46 21.44 17.30
N SER A 1044 8.39 21.75 18.21
CA SER A 1044 8.46 21.15 19.54
C SER A 1044 8.99 22.13 20.58
N GLY A 1045 8.14 22.54 21.51
CA GLY A 1045 8.47 23.51 22.55
C GLY A 1045 7.26 23.88 23.39
N SER A 1046 7.43 24.80 24.35
CA SER A 1046 6.34 25.16 25.26
C SER A 1046 5.12 25.73 24.50
N GLU A 1047 3.92 25.37 24.94
CA GLU A 1047 2.66 25.85 24.35
C GLU A 1047 2.58 27.39 24.32
N LYS A 1048 3.15 28.05 25.32
CA LYS A 1048 3.25 29.52 25.38
C LYS A 1048 4.04 30.09 24.19
N ALA A 1049 5.19 29.49 23.87
CA ALA A 1049 6.02 29.93 22.75
C ALA A 1049 5.33 29.68 21.40
N ILE A 1050 4.73 28.49 21.23
CA ILE A 1050 3.97 28.13 20.02
C ILE A 1050 2.77 29.06 19.83
N THR A 1051 2.00 29.31 20.90
CA THR A 1051 0.82 30.19 20.84
C THR A 1051 1.18 31.63 20.52
N GLN A 1052 2.26 32.16 21.13
CA GLN A 1052 2.75 33.50 20.83
C GLN A 1052 3.19 33.62 19.36
N ALA A 1053 4.04 32.69 18.90
CA ALA A 1053 4.54 32.67 17.53
C ALA A 1053 3.41 32.51 16.49
N LYS A 1054 2.43 31.63 16.77
CA LYS A 1054 1.21 31.46 15.96
C LYS A 1054 0.45 32.78 15.84
N ASN A 1055 0.19 33.47 16.95
CA ASN A 1055 -0.57 34.72 16.94
C ASN A 1055 0.17 35.82 16.17
N THR A 1056 1.49 35.91 16.31
CA THR A 1056 2.32 36.83 15.52
C THR A 1056 2.26 36.49 14.02
N THR A 1057 2.32 35.20 13.67
CA THR A 1057 2.26 34.73 12.28
C THR A 1057 0.91 35.03 11.63
N LEU A 1058 -0.20 34.84 12.35
CA LEU A 1058 -1.55 35.14 11.85
C LEU A 1058 -1.83 36.65 11.77
N ALA A 1059 -1.08 37.49 12.49
CA ALA A 1059 -1.23 38.94 12.47
C ALA A 1059 -0.57 39.62 11.26
N ASP A 1060 0.48 39.01 10.68
CA ASP A 1060 1.17 39.49 9.48
C ASP A 1060 1.10 38.43 8.38
N ILE A 1061 0.00 38.42 7.62
CA ILE A 1061 -0.23 37.40 6.57
C ILE A 1061 0.58 37.62 5.29
N TYR A 1062 1.33 38.73 5.18
CA TYR A 1062 2.11 39.11 3.99
C TYR A 1062 3.63 39.05 4.25
N PHE A 1063 4.03 38.32 5.30
CA PHE A 1063 5.42 38.25 5.75
C PHE A 1063 6.36 37.71 4.64
N LEU A 1064 5.90 36.74 3.83
CA LEU A 1064 6.61 36.29 2.63
C LEU A 1064 6.23 37.16 1.41
N PRO A 1065 7.18 37.89 0.78
CA PRO A 1065 6.87 38.71 -0.40
C PRO A 1065 6.28 37.88 -1.54
N GLY A 1066 5.17 38.32 -2.12
CA GLY A 1066 4.49 37.65 -3.24
C GLY A 1066 3.64 36.43 -2.84
N LEU A 1067 3.56 36.11 -1.54
CA LEU A 1067 2.72 35.05 -1.00
C LEU A 1067 1.84 35.61 0.13
N VAL A 1068 0.61 35.12 0.22
CA VAL A 1068 -0.34 35.49 1.28
C VAL A 1068 -0.66 34.25 2.10
N LEU A 1069 -0.36 34.25 3.40
CA LEU A 1069 -0.75 33.15 4.27
C LEU A 1069 -2.28 33.04 4.30
N SER A 1070 -2.83 31.91 3.90
CA SER A 1070 -4.26 31.64 3.97
C SER A 1070 -4.63 30.81 5.19
N GLU A 1071 -3.75 29.89 5.60
CA GLU A 1071 -4.00 28.97 6.71
C GLU A 1071 -2.68 28.56 7.35
N LEU A 1072 -2.66 28.50 8.68
CA LEU A 1072 -1.60 27.90 9.47
C LEU A 1072 -2.22 26.79 10.32
N THR A 1073 -1.73 25.58 10.18
CA THR A 1073 -2.15 24.42 10.97
C THR A 1073 -1.01 24.03 11.90
N ILE A 1074 -1.31 23.85 13.19
CA ILE A 1074 -0.34 23.40 14.20
C ILE A 1074 -0.97 22.25 14.98
N TYR A 1075 -0.28 21.10 15.01
CA TYR A 1075 -0.76 19.86 15.64
C TYR A 1075 -2.20 19.48 15.27
N GLY A 1076 -2.56 19.60 14.00
CA GLY A 1076 -3.87 19.28 13.43
C GLY A 1076 -4.94 20.37 13.63
N SER A 1077 -4.62 21.46 14.33
CA SER A 1077 -5.53 22.59 14.52
C SER A 1077 -5.29 23.66 13.46
N SER A 1078 -6.26 23.84 12.55
CA SER A 1078 -6.23 24.85 11.48
C SER A 1078 -6.67 26.23 11.96
N TYR A 1079 -5.87 27.24 11.62
CA TYR A 1079 -6.18 28.65 11.87
C TYR A 1079 -6.17 29.43 10.55
N ARG A 1080 -7.35 29.89 10.11
CA ARG A 1080 -7.46 30.75 8.91
C ARG A 1080 -7.01 32.16 9.22
N ALA A 1081 -6.16 32.70 8.35
CA ALA A 1081 -5.68 34.06 8.46
C ALA A 1081 -6.68 35.02 7.77
N TYR A 1082 -7.17 36.02 8.49
CA TYR A 1082 -8.10 37.03 7.95
C TYR A 1082 -7.39 38.37 7.86
N SER A 1083 -7.40 39.01 6.69
CA SER A 1083 -6.87 40.37 6.55
C SER A 1083 -7.77 41.35 7.30
N ARG A 1084 -7.23 42.02 8.32
CA ARG A 1084 -7.84 43.21 8.92
C ARG A 1084 -7.31 44.42 8.13
N SER A 1085 -8.14 45.09 7.34
CA SER A 1085 -7.73 46.29 6.62
C SER A 1085 -7.38 47.41 7.59
N SER A 1086 -6.09 47.75 7.69
CA SER A 1086 -5.60 48.94 8.38
C SER A 1086 -5.95 50.18 7.56
N SER A 1087 -6.74 51.07 8.15
CA SER A 1087 -7.02 52.40 7.64
C SER A 1087 -5.76 53.29 7.76
N THR A 1088 -5.13 53.59 6.63
CA THR A 1088 -4.39 54.84 6.45
C THR A 1088 -4.87 55.46 5.16
N THR A 1089 -5.62 56.55 5.33
CA THR A 1089 -6.10 57.45 4.31
C THR A 1089 -4.94 57.98 3.47
N ASP A 1090 -4.96 57.71 2.18
CA ASP A 1090 -4.78 58.78 1.19
C ASP A 1090 -5.55 58.42 -0.07
N ASP A 1091 -6.69 59.09 -0.20
CA ASP A 1091 -7.52 59.13 -1.39
C ASP A 1091 -6.77 59.86 -2.50
N SER A 1092 -6.54 59.21 -3.62
CA SER A 1092 -6.96 59.79 -4.90
C SER A 1092 -6.93 58.79 -6.06
N SER A 1093 -8.16 58.49 -6.49
CA SER A 1093 -8.61 58.38 -7.88
C SER A 1093 -8.91 56.98 -8.46
N ARG A 1094 -10.23 56.68 -8.42
CA ARG A 1094 -11.08 55.97 -9.41
C ARG A 1094 -10.87 54.45 -9.58
N SER A 1095 -11.86 53.55 -9.52
CA SER A 1095 -13.28 53.52 -9.10
C SER A 1095 -13.85 52.10 -9.36
N SER A 1096 -14.92 51.74 -8.63
CA SER A 1096 -15.99 50.74 -8.89
C SER A 1096 -15.88 49.40 -8.12
N ASN A 1097 -16.73 49.06 -7.14
CA ASN A 1097 -18.21 49.06 -6.97
C ASN A 1097 -18.94 47.84 -7.55
N ALA A 1098 -18.75 46.65 -6.97
CA ALA A 1098 -19.62 45.49 -7.23
C ALA A 1098 -20.09 44.77 -5.95
N GLY A 1099 -19.21 44.49 -4.99
CA GLY A 1099 -19.57 43.71 -3.79
C GLY A 1099 -20.37 44.48 -2.73
N LEU A 1100 -20.06 45.76 -2.54
CA LEU A 1100 -20.73 46.59 -1.53
C LEU A 1100 -22.19 46.91 -1.92
N ILE A 1101 -22.48 47.02 -3.22
CA ILE A 1101 -23.83 47.29 -3.74
C ILE A 1101 -24.73 46.06 -3.54
N ALA A 1102 -24.24 44.84 -3.74
CA ALA A 1102 -25.04 43.63 -3.55
C ALA A 1102 -25.42 43.39 -2.08
N GLY A 1103 -24.48 43.59 -1.14
CA GLY A 1103 -24.74 43.46 0.29
C GLY A 1103 -25.65 44.55 0.85
N LEU A 1104 -25.46 45.80 0.41
CA LEU A 1104 -26.36 46.91 0.77
C LEU A 1104 -27.75 46.75 0.16
N VAL A 1105 -27.90 46.26 -1.08
CA VAL A 1105 -29.21 46.03 -1.70
C VAL A 1105 -29.97 44.88 -1.02
N VAL A 1106 -29.31 43.77 -0.68
CA VAL A 1106 -29.98 42.65 0.02
C VAL A 1106 -30.32 43.03 1.47
N GLY A 1107 -29.43 43.75 2.16
CA GLY A 1107 -29.69 44.28 3.50
C GLY A 1107 -30.77 45.35 3.52
N LEU A 1108 -30.77 46.27 2.55
CA LEU A 1108 -31.81 47.29 2.39
C LEU A 1108 -33.14 46.69 1.95
N CYS A 1109 -33.17 45.66 1.09
CA CYS A 1109 -34.40 44.95 0.72
C CYS A 1109 -34.96 44.13 1.89
N GLY A 1110 -34.11 43.48 2.68
CA GLY A 1110 -34.51 42.79 3.91
C GLY A 1110 -35.05 43.77 4.97
N ALA A 1111 -34.36 44.89 5.17
CA ALA A 1111 -34.83 45.96 6.04
C ALA A 1111 -36.12 46.62 5.49
N LEU A 1112 -36.26 46.82 4.17
CA LEU A 1112 -37.48 47.33 3.56
C LEU A 1112 -38.65 46.36 3.71
N LEU A 1113 -38.43 45.05 3.64
CA LEU A 1113 -39.48 44.04 3.82
C LEU A 1113 -39.92 43.94 5.29
N ILE A 1114 -38.98 44.08 6.23
CA ILE A 1114 -39.29 44.15 7.67
C ILE A 1114 -40.00 45.48 7.99
N ILE A 1115 -39.56 46.60 7.42
CA ILE A 1115 -40.20 47.91 7.58
C ILE A 1115 -41.57 47.93 6.88
N LEU A 1116 -41.74 47.34 5.69
CA LEU A 1116 -43.04 47.20 5.01
C LEU A 1116 -43.97 46.25 5.76
N GLY A 1117 -43.44 45.17 6.36
CA GLY A 1117 -44.20 44.27 7.24
C GLY A 1117 -44.65 44.96 8.53
N LEU A 1118 -43.78 45.77 9.14
CA LEU A 1118 -44.11 46.59 10.31
C LEU A 1118 -45.04 47.76 9.97
N VAL A 1119 -44.91 48.37 8.78
CA VAL A 1119 -45.81 49.43 8.28
C VAL A 1119 -47.17 48.85 7.88
N TYR A 1120 -47.22 47.66 7.27
CA TYR A 1120 -48.47 46.96 6.96
C TYR A 1120 -49.14 46.44 8.23
N GLY A 1121 -48.37 45.93 9.19
CA GLY A 1121 -48.82 45.56 10.53
C GLY A 1121 -49.33 46.75 11.33
N ALA A 1122 -48.64 47.90 11.30
CA ALA A 1122 -49.07 49.13 11.93
C ALA A 1122 -50.29 49.76 11.22
N LYS A 1123 -50.41 49.64 9.89
CA LYS A 1123 -51.58 50.09 9.12
C LYS A 1123 -52.80 49.18 9.32
N ALA A 1124 -52.60 47.87 9.48
CA ALA A 1124 -53.64 46.92 9.86
C ALA A 1124 -54.07 47.07 11.32
N TYR A 1125 -53.13 47.36 12.23
CA TYR A 1125 -53.38 47.65 13.64
C TYR A 1125 -54.09 49.01 13.82
N LYS A 1126 -53.70 50.04 13.08
CA LYS A 1126 -54.37 51.35 13.03
C LYS A 1126 -55.77 51.28 12.41
N ASN A 1127 -55.96 50.51 11.33
CA ASN A 1127 -57.29 50.27 10.75
C ASN A 1127 -58.22 49.44 11.65
N LYS A 1128 -57.66 48.61 12.55
CA LYS A 1128 -58.42 47.84 13.54
C LYS A 1128 -58.75 48.67 14.79
N TYR A 1129 -57.94 49.68 15.13
CA TYR A 1129 -58.20 50.62 16.24
C TYR A 1129 -59.10 51.80 15.85
N GLU A 1130 -59.02 52.30 14.60
CA GLU A 1130 -59.92 53.37 14.10
C GLU A 1130 -61.36 52.87 13.84
N ARG A 1131 -61.60 51.55 13.83
CA ARG A 1131 -62.96 50.96 13.76
C ARG A 1131 -63.62 50.68 15.11
N VAL A 1132 -62.93 50.90 16.22
CA VAL A 1132 -63.46 50.62 17.59
C VAL A 1132 -63.73 51.91 18.39
N GLY A 1133 -63.38 53.10 17.86
CA GLY A 1133 -63.50 54.38 18.58
C GLY A 1133 -64.56 55.37 18.07
N ALA A 1134 -65.34 55.05 17.05
CA ALA A 1134 -66.33 55.99 16.50
C ALA A 1134 -67.66 55.31 16.16
N ARG A 1135 -68.50 55.11 17.19
CA ARG A 1135 -69.95 55.40 17.25
C ARG A 1135 -70.68 54.47 18.23
N THR A 1136 -70.69 54.86 19.51
CA THR A 1136 -71.96 55.15 20.20
C THR A 1136 -72.43 56.49 19.61
N GLU A 1137 -73.63 56.67 19.03
CA GLU A 1137 -74.94 56.57 19.67
C GLU A 1137 -76.06 56.77 18.59
N PHE A 1138 -77.21 56.08 18.77
CA PHE A 1138 -78.57 56.32 18.22
C PHE A 1138 -78.82 56.17 16.68
N ASP A 1139 -79.84 55.48 16.15
CA ASP A 1139 -80.98 54.73 16.68
C ASP A 1139 -81.72 53.96 15.53
N LEU A 1140 -82.58 52.99 15.89
CA LEU A 1140 -83.83 52.57 15.22
C LEU A 1140 -83.85 51.68 13.93
N VAL A 1141 -84.45 50.47 14.12
CA VAL A 1141 -85.50 49.80 13.30
C VAL A 1141 -85.14 48.55 12.44
N ASN A 1142 -85.80 47.44 12.82
CA ASN A 1142 -86.34 46.29 12.06
C ASN A 1142 -85.49 45.06 11.65
N SER A 1143 -85.66 43.99 12.45
CA SER A 1143 -86.36 42.72 12.15
C SER A 1143 -85.85 41.69 11.12
N ASN A 1144 -85.89 40.42 11.59
CA ASN A 1144 -85.95 39.10 10.92
C ASN A 1144 -84.60 38.37 10.71
N GLU A 1145 -84.41 37.08 11.01
CA GLU A 1145 -85.18 36.00 11.67
C GLU A 1145 -84.19 34.81 11.88
N LEU A 1146 -84.26 34.12 13.05
CA LEU A 1146 -84.38 32.64 13.28
C LEU A 1146 -83.37 31.67 12.62
N LEU A 1147 -82.86 30.56 13.20
CA LEU A 1147 -82.97 29.70 14.41
C LEU A 1147 -81.80 28.68 14.28
N GLY A 1148 -81.22 27.96 15.26
CA GLY A 1148 -81.40 27.69 16.70
C GLY A 1148 -80.11 26.96 17.21
N ILE A 1149 -79.64 27.04 18.46
CA ILE A 1149 -80.23 26.62 19.77
C ILE A 1149 -80.38 25.08 19.82
N GLN A 1150 -79.94 24.31 20.83
CA GLN A 1150 -79.37 24.59 22.15
C GLN A 1150 -78.72 23.33 22.75
N SER A 1151 -78.08 23.59 23.89
CA SER A 1151 -77.43 22.76 24.90
C SER A 1151 -78.32 21.96 25.88
N HIS A 1152 -77.66 21.00 26.55
CA HIS A 1152 -77.81 20.54 27.97
C HIS A 1152 -78.96 19.57 28.36
N PRO A 1153 -78.91 18.89 29.53
CA PRO A 1153 -77.80 18.12 30.17
C PRO A 1153 -78.27 16.81 30.92
N ASN A 1154 -77.29 16.12 31.55
CA ASN A 1154 -77.37 15.33 32.81
C ASN A 1154 -77.77 13.83 32.76
N PRO A 1155 -77.54 13.01 33.82
CA PRO A 1155 -76.31 12.22 34.05
C PRO A 1155 -76.57 10.72 34.42
N SER A 1156 -75.52 10.02 34.87
CA SER A 1156 -75.47 8.77 35.70
C SER A 1156 -75.62 7.37 35.04
N SER A 1157 -74.66 6.50 35.40
CA SER A 1157 -74.63 5.02 35.32
C SER A 1157 -75.61 4.36 36.32
N PRO A 1158 -75.78 3.00 36.42
CA PRO A 1158 -75.02 1.89 35.83
C PRO A 1158 -75.86 0.65 35.36
N GLN A 1159 -75.13 -0.39 34.94
CA GLN A 1159 -75.42 -1.85 34.96
C GLN A 1159 -75.79 -2.60 33.66
N ASN A 1160 -74.83 -3.45 33.27
CA ASN A 1160 -74.89 -4.91 33.08
C ASN A 1160 -75.53 -5.60 31.84
N ILE A 1161 -74.84 -6.70 31.48
CA ILE A 1161 -75.22 -7.86 30.63
C ILE A 1161 -75.11 -7.57 29.13
N SER A 1162 -74.36 -8.31 28.31
CA SER A 1162 -73.77 -9.67 28.35
C SER A 1162 -72.53 -9.72 27.48
#